data_AF-A0A5B9P6M7-F1
#
_entry.id   AF-A0A5B9P6M7-F1
#
_cell.length_a   1.000
_cell.length_b   1.000
_cell.length_c   1.000
_cell.angle_alpha   90.00
_cell.angle_beta   90.00
_cell.angle_gamma   90.00
#
_symmetry.space_group_name_H-M   'P 1'
#
loop_
_entity.id
_entity.type
_entity.pdbx_description
1 polymer ?
#
loop_
_entity_poly.entity_id
_entity_poly.type
_entity_poly.pdbx_seq_one_letter_code
_entity_poly.pdbx_strand_id
1 'polypeptide(L)'
;MSRQRQSRNRLDFATLEPKQLLAGNVFANLSGEDLVVICDSNDNSVAINLNASDLSQLVQGQDGTQVRFSDSLQTGFSSTELSGLFVYANDGNDTVTVDARSNTVRGGMVASLGAGNDSLYVKGGVFGDQATVYAGEGDDAVYFEDTLLQQNFAVIAGGGTDVLGLNGVSARSETRFFGQTGEDTVLVNGTTFGGNAYIEMGDGDDRFETVGSDYMGRISVRGRIDVDTAMFNDSNSYAFNPNLQTIEAQSMTPNENGAIESSLGQLKMKFIDVGPELRNYTASSMQEGMSDLATAFETSLIQLDVNSVTQYVTAEDPTPSVSVMWDQVVQEAVIVTAPGPTIASRAYAMMHTAMYDAWSAYDADAVSTGLNDQLQRPESENTESNKKAAMSFAAYRVLEDLFADQSQSFENLMRQLGLNPANQSDDVTTPAGIGNRMAEVLLESRHEDGSNQLGDDPSGDAGVAYSDISGYESVNVAGNLTEIDSWSPELVPIDAIPGTEIRTQQFLTPHWGGVTTFAPGTSEDFLPEAPEPFLLVDATVDLDAKTITLENNTVLDIDRSLIGDIINPAFVAQAEEVIAYSANLTDEHKLIAEFWEDGGGTSFPPGTFMTFGQFVSARDNNSTDLDAQMFFTLSNAIFDAGVATWEAKTHYDYTRPVRAIRELGELGLIGNFDAELDGFAIEAWSPEGGTQTILATDFLTYQTPGSDPSPPFAEYTSGHSAFSAAGAAVLQMFTGSDEFGASVSFDASSSRFEPGVTPLSELTLTWDTFSAAADEAGLSRLYGGIHFTDGDLNGRTLGASVAERVIEQAGYFIDGTIVT
;
A
#
# COMPACT_ATOMS: atom_id res chain seq x y z
N MET A 1 -11.71 -59.41 40.17
CA MET A 1 -12.13 -58.13 40.80
C MET A 1 -12.08 -57.09 39.67
N SER A 2 -13.11 -56.30 39.35
CA SER A 2 -13.86 -55.32 40.17
C SER A 2 -12.97 -54.13 40.56
N ARG A 3 -13.28 -52.86 40.25
CA ARG A 3 -14.51 -52.26 39.64
C ARG A 3 -14.22 -50.90 38.98
N GLN A 4 -15.25 -50.31 38.35
CA GLN A 4 -15.23 -49.02 37.62
C GLN A 4 -15.55 -47.79 38.50
N ARG A 5 -15.18 -46.59 37.98
CA ARG A 5 -15.80 -45.24 38.17
C ARG A 5 -15.93 -44.64 39.58
N GLN A 6 -15.47 -43.40 39.73
CA GLN A 6 -16.37 -42.22 39.71
C GLN A 6 -15.59 -40.90 39.48
N SER A 7 -16.28 -39.87 38.98
CA SER A 7 -15.79 -38.51 38.75
C SER A 7 -16.60 -37.50 39.56
N ARG A 8 -16.08 -36.27 39.74
CA ARG A 8 -16.88 -35.03 39.88
C ARG A 8 -15.99 -33.78 39.75
N ASN A 9 -16.49 -32.79 39.01
CA ASN A 9 -15.91 -31.47 38.81
C ASN A 9 -16.64 -30.42 39.68
N ARG A 10 -16.32 -29.15 39.43
CA ARG A 10 -16.98 -27.90 39.86
C ARG A 10 -16.50 -27.36 41.22
N LEU A 11 -16.07 -26.11 41.38
CA LEU A 11 -16.26 -24.77 40.75
C LEU A 11 -16.91 -23.85 41.81
N ASP A 12 -16.58 -22.56 41.76
CA ASP A 12 -17.48 -21.39 41.71
C ASP A 12 -16.59 -20.13 41.90
N PHE A 13 -16.33 -19.35 40.83
CA PHE A 13 -17.09 -18.17 40.35
C PHE A 13 -17.02 -16.97 41.34
N ALA A 14 -16.27 -15.90 41.04
CA ALA A 14 -16.56 -14.77 40.11
C ALA A 14 -17.49 -13.71 40.77
N THR A 15 -17.89 -12.55 40.24
CA THR A 15 -17.71 -11.73 39.00
C THR A 15 -17.67 -10.23 39.45
N LEU A 16 -17.58 -9.14 38.67
CA LEU A 16 -17.68 -8.82 37.21
C LEU A 16 -16.47 -7.91 36.79
N GLU A 17 -16.51 -7.23 35.65
CA GLU A 17 -15.90 -7.53 34.32
C GLU A 17 -15.48 -6.16 33.68
N PRO A 18 -14.62 -6.08 32.63
CA PRO A 18 -14.41 -4.84 31.85
C PRO A 18 -15.58 -4.53 30.90
N LYS A 19 -15.64 -3.32 30.33
CA LYS A 19 -16.64 -2.93 29.32
C LYS A 19 -16.00 -2.62 27.96
N GLN A 20 -16.11 -3.57 27.04
CA GLN A 20 -16.17 -3.27 25.62
C GLN A 20 -17.42 -2.39 25.32
N LEU A 21 -17.37 -1.58 24.26
CA LEU A 21 -18.56 -1.30 23.46
C LEU A 21 -18.84 -2.54 22.59
N LEU A 22 -20.11 -2.85 22.35
CA LEU A 22 -20.53 -4.23 22.08
C LEU A 22 -20.38 -4.62 20.61
N ALA A 23 -19.18 -5.08 20.24
CA ALA A 23 -19.06 -6.01 19.11
C ALA A 23 -19.89 -7.27 19.41
N GLY A 24 -20.67 -7.74 18.41
CA GLY A 24 -21.68 -8.77 18.59
C GLY A 24 -21.14 -10.18 18.83
N ASN A 25 -22.08 -11.14 18.96
CA ASN A 25 -21.79 -12.55 19.23
C ASN A 25 -22.31 -13.44 18.10
N VAL A 26 -21.39 -13.98 17.31
CA VAL A 26 -21.71 -14.90 16.21
C VAL A 26 -21.74 -16.34 16.69
N PHE A 27 -22.78 -17.08 16.34
CA PHE A 27 -22.90 -18.52 16.55
C PHE A 27 -22.71 -19.28 15.23
N ALA A 28 -21.60 -20.00 15.13
CA ALA A 28 -21.26 -20.83 13.98
C ALA A 28 -21.57 -22.32 14.26
N ASN A 29 -22.28 -22.97 13.35
CA ASN A 29 -22.79 -24.33 13.53
C ASN A 29 -22.80 -25.12 12.22
N LEU A 30 -21.99 -26.19 12.15
CA LEU A 30 -22.09 -27.18 11.07
C LEU A 30 -23.15 -28.23 11.44
N SER A 31 -24.28 -28.23 10.74
CA SER A 31 -25.41 -29.14 10.96
C SER A 31 -25.37 -30.32 9.97
N GLY A 32 -24.29 -31.11 10.04
CA GLY A 32 -24.02 -32.18 9.07
C GLY A 32 -23.03 -31.70 8.02
N GLU A 33 -23.52 -31.37 6.82
CA GLU A 33 -22.75 -30.72 5.76
C GLU A 33 -23.14 -29.24 5.56
N ASP A 34 -24.15 -28.74 6.29
CA ASP A 34 -24.65 -27.37 6.17
C ASP A 34 -23.98 -26.44 7.19
N LEU A 35 -23.26 -25.41 6.73
CA LEU A 35 -22.67 -24.38 7.60
C LEU A 35 -23.71 -23.30 7.86
N VAL A 36 -24.03 -23.06 9.14
CA VAL A 36 -24.97 -22.04 9.59
C VAL A 36 -24.24 -21.04 10.48
N VAL A 37 -24.26 -19.76 10.11
CA VAL A 37 -23.73 -18.62 10.85
C VAL A 37 -24.91 -17.74 11.26
N ILE A 38 -25.00 -17.41 12.54
CA ILE A 38 -26.08 -16.60 13.12
C ILE A 38 -25.43 -15.54 14.01
N CYS A 39 -25.49 -14.27 13.64
CA CYS A 39 -25.02 -13.15 14.45
C CYS A 39 -26.02 -12.86 15.59
N ASP A 40 -25.85 -11.80 16.40
CA ASP A 40 -26.80 -11.50 17.49
C ASP A 40 -27.76 -10.32 17.26
N SER A 41 -27.57 -9.17 17.90
CA SER A 41 -28.47 -7.99 17.76
C SER A 41 -27.72 -6.68 18.07
N ASN A 42 -26.43 -6.68 17.74
CA ASN A 42 -25.50 -5.57 17.78
C ASN A 42 -24.43 -5.89 16.71
N ASP A 43 -23.94 -4.87 16.03
CA ASP A 43 -22.96 -4.89 14.93
C ASP A 43 -21.88 -6.00 15.03
N ASN A 44 -21.75 -6.79 13.96
CA ASN A 44 -20.84 -7.93 13.79
C ASN A 44 -20.02 -7.80 12.51
N SER A 45 -18.79 -8.30 12.52
CA SER A 45 -17.93 -8.38 11.35
C SER A 45 -17.37 -9.81 11.22
N VAL A 46 -17.56 -10.45 10.07
CA VAL A 46 -17.44 -11.92 9.92
C VAL A 46 -16.79 -12.36 8.61
N ALA A 47 -15.62 -13.00 8.70
CA ALA A 47 -14.96 -13.66 7.57
C ALA A 47 -15.25 -15.16 7.53
N ILE A 48 -15.82 -15.64 6.42
CA ILE A 48 -16.16 -17.04 6.15
C ILE A 48 -15.23 -17.57 5.05
N ASN A 49 -14.13 -18.20 5.42
CA ASN A 49 -13.14 -18.72 4.46
C ASN A 49 -13.43 -20.20 4.15
N LEU A 50 -14.11 -20.47 3.04
CA LEU A 50 -14.40 -21.83 2.58
C LEU A 50 -13.16 -22.56 2.03
N ASN A 51 -12.01 -21.90 1.88
CA ASN A 51 -10.74 -22.53 1.56
C ASN A 51 -9.98 -23.03 2.82
N ALA A 52 -10.50 -22.76 4.02
CA ALA A 52 -9.91 -23.15 5.29
C ALA A 52 -9.74 -24.67 5.47
N SER A 53 -8.62 -25.06 6.08
CA SER A 53 -8.33 -26.46 6.46
C SER A 53 -8.64 -26.79 7.93
N ASP A 54 -8.83 -25.76 8.76
CA ASP A 54 -9.31 -25.87 10.13
C ASP A 54 -10.57 -25.02 10.38
N LEU A 55 -11.31 -25.39 11.40
CA LEU A 55 -12.57 -24.79 11.80
C LEU A 55 -12.42 -23.39 12.41
N SER A 56 -11.29 -23.12 13.08
CA SER A 56 -10.97 -21.77 13.57
C SER A 56 -10.80 -20.76 12.44
N GLN A 57 -10.36 -21.22 11.26
CA GLN A 57 -10.17 -20.41 10.06
C GLN A 57 -11.43 -20.31 9.20
N LEU A 58 -12.39 -21.24 9.35
CA LEU A 58 -13.60 -21.33 8.52
C LEU A 58 -14.60 -20.19 8.75
N VAL A 59 -14.77 -19.76 10.01
CA VAL A 59 -15.60 -18.61 10.38
C VAL A 59 -14.85 -17.83 11.46
N GLN A 60 -14.41 -16.63 11.12
CA GLN A 60 -13.62 -15.75 11.98
C GLN A 60 -14.43 -14.48 12.26
N GLY A 61 -14.33 -13.97 13.48
CA GLY A 61 -14.95 -12.71 13.88
C GLY A 61 -13.89 -11.61 13.81
N GLN A 62 -14.20 -10.53 13.12
CA GLN A 62 -13.40 -9.33 12.99
C GLN A 62 -13.95 -8.25 13.94
N ASP A 63 -13.22 -7.16 14.15
CA ASP A 63 -13.68 -5.98 14.91
C ASP A 63 -14.17 -6.30 16.34
N GLY A 64 -13.57 -7.32 16.95
CA GLY A 64 -13.91 -7.82 18.30
C GLY A 64 -15.09 -8.78 18.39
N THR A 65 -15.72 -9.13 17.25
CA THR A 65 -16.89 -10.01 17.15
C THR A 65 -16.61 -11.42 17.69
N GLN A 66 -17.42 -11.92 18.63
CA GLN A 66 -17.16 -13.19 19.30
C GLN A 66 -17.81 -14.39 18.62
N VAL A 67 -17.07 -15.08 17.74
CA VAL A 67 -17.52 -16.36 17.15
C VAL A 67 -17.53 -17.49 18.18
N ARG A 68 -18.66 -18.21 18.26
CA ARG A 68 -18.89 -19.38 19.10
C ARG A 68 -19.33 -20.57 18.27
N PHE A 69 -18.44 -21.54 18.14
CA PHE A 69 -18.68 -22.79 17.44
C PHE A 69 -19.54 -23.76 18.26
N SER A 70 -20.42 -24.52 17.60
CA SER A 70 -21.18 -25.61 18.23
C SER A 70 -20.33 -26.85 18.54
N ASP A 71 -20.67 -27.58 19.60
CA ASP A 71 -19.97 -28.81 20.04
C ASP A 71 -19.80 -29.87 18.92
N SER A 72 -20.67 -29.87 17.91
CA SER A 72 -20.65 -30.83 16.80
C SER A 72 -19.61 -30.54 15.71
N LEU A 73 -19.04 -29.33 15.65
CA LEU A 73 -17.98 -29.00 14.69
C LEU A 73 -16.66 -29.74 14.98
N GLN A 74 -16.31 -29.97 16.25
CA GLN A 74 -14.93 -30.23 16.71
C GLN A 74 -14.22 -31.52 16.22
N THR A 75 -14.81 -32.35 15.36
CA THR A 75 -14.10 -33.50 14.77
C THR A 75 -14.49 -33.78 13.31
N GLY A 76 -13.59 -33.47 12.38
CA GLY A 76 -13.67 -33.92 10.98
C GLY A 76 -14.44 -32.97 10.07
N PHE A 77 -13.81 -31.84 9.73
CA PHE A 77 -14.29 -30.91 8.72
C PHE A 77 -13.62 -31.12 7.37
N SER A 78 -14.34 -30.80 6.30
CA SER A 78 -13.76 -30.52 4.98
C SER A 78 -14.72 -29.61 4.20
N SER A 79 -14.26 -28.44 3.79
CA SER A 79 -15.07 -27.47 3.06
C SER A 79 -15.53 -27.97 1.69
N THR A 80 -14.75 -28.84 1.06
CA THR A 80 -15.11 -29.55 -0.18
C THR A 80 -16.30 -30.52 -0.04
N GLU A 81 -16.84 -30.65 1.18
CA GLU A 81 -18.03 -31.44 1.49
C GLU A 81 -19.25 -30.62 1.92
N LEU A 82 -19.17 -29.28 1.96
CA LEU A 82 -20.32 -28.44 2.35
C LEU A 82 -21.51 -28.62 1.40
N SER A 83 -22.70 -28.85 1.95
CA SER A 83 -23.97 -28.95 1.23
C SER A 83 -24.84 -27.69 1.32
N GLY A 84 -24.48 -26.72 2.16
CA GLY A 84 -25.09 -25.39 2.13
C GLY A 84 -24.35 -24.37 3.00
N LEU A 85 -24.54 -23.10 2.67
CA LEU A 85 -24.11 -21.95 3.47
C LEU A 85 -25.34 -21.15 3.89
N PHE A 86 -25.50 -20.89 5.18
CA PHE A 86 -26.62 -20.15 5.74
C PHE A 86 -26.10 -19.05 6.66
N VAL A 87 -26.46 -17.80 6.41
CA VAL A 87 -26.06 -16.61 7.16
C VAL A 87 -27.32 -15.88 7.65
N TYR A 88 -27.33 -15.47 8.91
CA TYR A 88 -28.42 -14.74 9.56
C TYR A 88 -27.84 -13.64 10.46
N ALA A 89 -27.86 -12.39 10.02
CA ALA A 89 -27.25 -11.26 10.72
C ALA A 89 -28.16 -10.71 11.85
N ASN A 90 -29.44 -10.54 11.53
CA ASN A 90 -30.56 -10.10 12.40
C ASN A 90 -30.69 -8.57 12.54
N ASP A 91 -30.20 -7.98 13.63
CA ASP A 91 -30.40 -6.54 13.96
C ASP A 91 -29.03 -5.89 14.27
N GLY A 92 -28.70 -4.75 13.66
CA GLY A 92 -27.38 -4.10 13.75
C GLY A 92 -26.81 -3.81 12.36
N ASN A 93 -25.64 -3.18 12.28
CA ASN A 93 -24.92 -3.01 11.02
C ASN A 93 -23.87 -4.13 10.89
N ASP A 94 -24.21 -5.20 10.18
CA ASP A 94 -23.40 -6.43 10.09
C ASP A 94 -22.65 -6.55 8.74
N THR A 95 -21.34 -6.84 8.81
CA THR A 95 -20.49 -7.13 7.65
C THR A 95 -20.14 -8.63 7.58
N VAL A 96 -20.37 -9.26 6.43
CA VAL A 96 -20.08 -10.68 6.18
C VAL A 96 -19.35 -10.89 4.85
N THR A 97 -18.12 -11.39 4.92
CA THR A 97 -17.27 -11.68 3.75
C THR A 97 -17.10 -13.18 3.58
N VAL A 98 -17.32 -13.71 2.37
CA VAL A 98 -17.25 -15.14 2.05
C VAL A 98 -16.20 -15.39 0.97
N ASP A 99 -15.06 -15.99 1.31
CA ASP A 99 -14.07 -16.45 0.31
C ASP A 99 -14.34 -17.91 -0.06
N ALA A 100 -14.69 -18.14 -1.32
CA ALA A 100 -14.92 -19.46 -1.90
C ALA A 100 -14.03 -19.75 -3.12
N ARG A 101 -12.99 -18.93 -3.39
CA ARG A 101 -12.16 -18.91 -4.63
C ARG A 101 -11.57 -20.24 -5.12
N SER A 102 -11.59 -21.32 -4.33
CA SER A 102 -11.20 -22.68 -4.78
C SER A 102 -12.15 -23.79 -4.33
N ASN A 103 -13.38 -23.47 -3.93
CA ASN A 103 -14.32 -24.41 -3.33
C ASN A 103 -15.67 -24.55 -4.06
N THR A 104 -16.41 -25.59 -3.69
CA THR A 104 -17.75 -25.88 -4.21
C THR A 104 -18.68 -26.25 -3.06
N VAL A 105 -19.61 -25.34 -2.76
CA VAL A 105 -20.78 -25.67 -1.95
C VAL A 105 -21.69 -26.54 -2.82
N ARG A 106 -21.90 -27.79 -2.42
CA ARG A 106 -22.63 -28.82 -3.20
C ARG A 106 -24.10 -28.48 -3.38
N GLY A 107 -24.68 -27.74 -2.43
CA GLY A 107 -26.01 -27.18 -2.51
C GLY A 107 -25.99 -25.65 -2.50
N GLY A 108 -26.90 -25.04 -1.74
CA GLY A 108 -27.28 -23.62 -1.89
C GLY A 108 -26.61 -22.65 -0.93
N MET A 109 -26.99 -21.38 -1.07
CA MET A 109 -26.70 -20.32 -0.11
C MET A 109 -28.00 -19.64 0.31
N VAL A 110 -28.16 -19.34 1.60
CA VAL A 110 -29.16 -18.39 2.08
C VAL A 110 -28.47 -17.37 2.98
N ALA A 111 -28.52 -16.10 2.63
CA ALA A 111 -28.23 -15.02 3.57
C ALA A 111 -29.53 -14.31 3.93
N SER A 112 -29.63 -13.91 5.19
CA SER A 112 -30.58 -12.92 5.70
C SER A 112 -29.73 -11.94 6.48
N LEU A 113 -29.74 -10.67 6.12
CA LEU A 113 -29.03 -9.64 6.86
C LEU A 113 -29.95 -9.22 8.03
N GLY A 114 -30.55 -8.03 8.05
CA GLY A 114 -31.96 -7.96 8.45
C GLY A 114 -32.54 -6.61 8.90
N ALA A 115 -31.81 -5.82 9.67
CA ALA A 115 -32.32 -4.58 10.27
C ALA A 115 -31.19 -3.65 10.75
N GLY A 116 -30.69 -2.84 9.83
CA GLY A 116 -29.54 -1.95 9.94
C GLY A 116 -28.96 -1.73 8.54
N ASN A 117 -27.77 -1.15 8.43
CA ASN A 117 -27.10 -1.01 7.15
C ASN A 117 -26.04 -2.11 7.04
N ASP A 118 -26.41 -3.22 6.39
CA ASP A 118 -25.63 -4.45 6.34
C ASP A 118 -24.76 -4.57 5.06
N SER A 119 -23.79 -5.48 5.07
CA SER A 119 -22.89 -5.72 3.94
C SER A 119 -22.55 -7.20 3.76
N LEU A 120 -22.76 -7.74 2.56
CA LEU A 120 -22.45 -9.12 2.19
C LEU A 120 -21.56 -9.19 0.94
N TYR A 121 -20.33 -9.69 1.09
CA TYR A 121 -19.38 -9.88 0.00
C TYR A 121 -19.13 -11.39 -0.26
N VAL A 122 -19.22 -11.83 -1.51
CA VAL A 122 -18.97 -13.23 -1.89
C VAL A 122 -17.92 -13.32 -3.01
N LYS A 123 -16.75 -13.88 -2.70
CA LYS A 123 -15.58 -13.95 -3.59
C LYS A 123 -15.38 -15.36 -4.17
N GLY A 124 -15.75 -15.52 -5.44
CA GLY A 124 -15.51 -16.69 -6.27
C GLY A 124 -16.28 -17.96 -5.88
N GLY A 125 -15.79 -19.11 -6.35
CA GLY A 125 -16.31 -20.42 -5.99
C GLY A 125 -17.55 -20.87 -6.74
N VAL A 126 -18.16 -21.97 -6.27
CA VAL A 126 -19.28 -22.63 -6.95
C VAL A 126 -20.38 -23.01 -5.96
N PHE A 127 -21.61 -22.58 -6.24
CA PHE A 127 -22.81 -22.97 -5.48
C PHE A 127 -23.69 -23.89 -6.33
N GLY A 128 -23.92 -25.11 -5.86
CA GLY A 128 -24.54 -26.21 -6.61
C GLY A 128 -26.07 -26.22 -6.65
N ASP A 129 -26.72 -25.57 -5.68
CA ASP A 129 -28.18 -25.35 -5.61
C ASP A 129 -28.49 -23.85 -5.45
N GLN A 130 -29.73 -23.48 -5.15
CA GLN A 130 -30.21 -22.10 -5.13
C GLN A 130 -29.42 -21.21 -4.14
N ALA A 131 -29.01 -20.03 -4.61
CA ALA A 131 -28.51 -18.94 -3.79
C ALA A 131 -29.64 -17.92 -3.56
N THR A 132 -29.79 -17.39 -2.34
CA THR A 132 -30.79 -16.35 -2.03
C THR A 132 -30.28 -15.44 -0.92
N VAL A 133 -30.25 -14.14 -1.17
CA VAL A 133 -30.02 -13.11 -0.16
C VAL A 133 -31.36 -12.44 0.14
N TYR A 134 -31.65 -12.25 1.42
CA TYR A 134 -32.55 -11.23 1.93
C TYR A 134 -31.64 -10.21 2.61
N ALA A 135 -31.75 -8.94 2.25
CA ALA A 135 -31.05 -7.86 2.94
C ALA A 135 -31.87 -7.54 4.21
N GLY A 136 -32.54 -6.40 4.31
CA GLY A 136 -33.33 -6.06 5.49
C GLY A 136 -34.22 -4.83 5.36
N GLU A 137 -34.19 -4.00 6.40
CA GLU A 137 -34.66 -2.61 6.40
C GLU A 137 -33.57 -1.73 7.03
N GLY A 138 -33.23 -0.62 6.36
CA GLY A 138 -31.90 0.00 6.39
C GLY A 138 -31.23 -0.11 5.02
N ASP A 139 -30.16 0.63 4.77
CA ASP A 139 -29.54 0.72 3.43
C ASP A 139 -28.42 -0.33 3.28
N ASP A 140 -28.67 -1.38 2.49
CA ASP A 140 -27.86 -2.62 2.48
C ASP A 140 -27.00 -2.80 1.22
N ALA A 141 -25.83 -3.44 1.35
CA ALA A 141 -24.93 -3.77 0.25
C ALA A 141 -24.73 -5.28 0.03
N VAL A 142 -24.91 -5.76 -1.20
CA VAL A 142 -24.74 -7.17 -1.58
C VAL A 142 -23.85 -7.27 -2.83
N TYR A 143 -22.70 -7.94 -2.72
CA TYR A 143 -21.72 -8.08 -3.81
C TYR A 143 -21.31 -9.53 -4.06
N PHE A 144 -21.27 -9.92 -5.34
CA PHE A 144 -20.74 -11.21 -5.80
C PHE A 144 -19.68 -11.01 -6.88
N GLU A 145 -18.51 -11.62 -6.68
CA GLU A 145 -17.36 -11.60 -7.60
C GLU A 145 -17.05 -13.02 -8.11
N ASP A 146 -16.72 -13.20 -9.39
CA ASP A 146 -16.20 -14.45 -9.99
C ASP A 146 -16.99 -15.75 -9.67
N THR A 147 -18.24 -15.62 -9.20
CA THR A 147 -18.97 -16.71 -8.54
C THR A 147 -19.82 -17.51 -9.54
N LEU A 148 -19.72 -18.84 -9.51
CA LEU A 148 -20.53 -19.74 -10.32
C LEU A 148 -21.78 -20.25 -9.57
N LEU A 149 -22.95 -19.69 -9.89
CA LEU A 149 -24.24 -20.05 -9.30
C LEU A 149 -24.95 -21.05 -10.24
N GLN A 150 -25.10 -22.31 -9.83
CA GLN A 150 -25.58 -23.38 -10.72
C GLN A 150 -27.10 -23.50 -10.85
N GLN A 151 -27.86 -23.10 -9.82
CA GLN A 151 -29.33 -23.03 -9.88
C GLN A 151 -29.78 -21.58 -9.81
N ASN A 152 -30.99 -21.33 -9.28
CA ASN A 152 -31.56 -20.00 -9.22
C ASN A 152 -30.74 -19.11 -8.27
N PHE A 153 -30.66 -17.84 -8.60
CA PHE A 153 -30.14 -16.79 -7.73
C PHE A 153 -31.27 -15.82 -7.42
N ALA A 154 -31.33 -15.32 -6.20
CA ALA A 154 -32.25 -14.27 -5.81
C ALA A 154 -31.57 -13.32 -4.84
N VAL A 155 -31.80 -12.03 -5.01
CA VAL A 155 -31.58 -11.02 -3.98
C VAL A 155 -32.92 -10.34 -3.77
N ILE A 156 -33.33 -10.26 -2.51
CA ILE A 156 -34.42 -9.43 -2.03
C ILE A 156 -33.70 -8.39 -1.18
N ALA A 157 -33.79 -7.12 -1.55
CA ALA A 157 -33.22 -6.04 -0.74
C ALA A 157 -34.23 -5.74 0.39
N GLY A 158 -34.69 -4.51 0.58
CA GLY A 158 -36.00 -4.31 1.18
C GLY A 158 -36.44 -2.89 1.47
N GLY A 159 -35.81 -2.29 2.47
CA GLY A 159 -36.31 -1.10 3.14
C GLY A 159 -35.26 -0.02 3.30
N GLY A 160 -34.51 0.27 2.25
CA GLY A 160 -33.47 1.30 2.21
C GLY A 160 -32.91 1.52 0.81
N THR A 161 -31.85 2.32 0.74
CA THR A 161 -31.12 2.69 -0.48
C THR A 161 -30.16 1.56 -0.87
N ASP A 162 -30.70 0.44 -1.34
CA ASP A 162 -29.95 -0.82 -1.38
C ASP A 162 -29.09 -1.00 -2.65
N VAL A 163 -27.99 -1.74 -2.52
CA VAL A 163 -27.00 -1.95 -3.59
C VAL A 163 -26.79 -3.44 -3.90
N LEU A 164 -26.92 -3.84 -5.17
CA LEU A 164 -26.48 -5.14 -5.69
C LEU A 164 -25.38 -4.99 -6.74
N GLY A 165 -24.17 -5.47 -6.44
CA GLY A 165 -23.07 -5.58 -7.41
C GLY A 165 -22.81 -7.03 -7.86
N LEU A 166 -22.74 -7.26 -9.17
CA LEU A 166 -22.37 -8.56 -9.77
C LEU A 166 -21.20 -8.37 -10.73
N ASN A 167 -20.04 -8.95 -10.43
CA ASN A 167 -18.82 -8.81 -11.25
C ASN A 167 -18.24 -10.19 -11.62
N GLY A 168 -18.11 -10.50 -12.90
CA GLY A 168 -17.59 -11.81 -13.37
C GLY A 168 -18.46 -13.04 -13.02
N VAL A 169 -19.68 -12.82 -12.51
CA VAL A 169 -20.57 -13.88 -12.00
C VAL A 169 -21.09 -14.77 -13.15
N SER A 170 -21.36 -16.05 -12.87
CA SER A 170 -21.97 -16.98 -13.82
C SER A 170 -23.21 -17.64 -13.22
N ALA A 171 -24.38 -17.03 -13.44
CA ALA A 171 -25.67 -17.50 -12.94
C ALA A 171 -26.40 -18.37 -13.97
N ARG A 172 -26.33 -19.69 -13.81
CA ARG A 172 -26.77 -20.67 -14.83
C ARG A 172 -28.28 -20.84 -14.97
N SER A 173 -29.07 -20.48 -13.97
CA SER A 173 -30.54 -20.58 -13.98
C SER A 173 -31.18 -19.20 -13.84
N GLU A 174 -32.43 -19.12 -13.37
CA GLU A 174 -33.11 -17.83 -13.18
C GLU A 174 -32.47 -17.00 -12.06
N THR A 175 -32.07 -15.77 -12.39
CA THR A 175 -31.68 -14.74 -11.43
C THR A 175 -32.86 -13.82 -11.15
N ARG A 176 -33.04 -13.38 -9.91
CA ARG A 176 -34.03 -12.36 -9.56
C ARG A 176 -33.44 -11.31 -8.62
N PHE A 177 -33.86 -10.06 -8.80
CA PHE A 177 -33.69 -8.98 -7.82
C PHE A 177 -35.08 -8.46 -7.45
N PHE A 178 -35.26 -8.08 -6.20
CA PHE A 178 -36.47 -7.48 -5.66
C PHE A 178 -36.04 -6.39 -4.67
N GLY A 179 -35.86 -5.15 -5.12
CA GLY A 179 -35.41 -4.04 -4.28
C GLY A 179 -36.44 -3.68 -3.19
N GLN A 180 -37.69 -3.48 -3.63
CA GLN A 180 -38.90 -3.23 -2.84
C GLN A 180 -39.19 -1.77 -2.47
N THR A 181 -38.38 -1.05 -1.69
CA THR A 181 -38.65 0.35 -1.29
C THR A 181 -37.41 1.11 -0.83
N GLY A 182 -37.08 2.19 -1.55
CA GLY A 182 -35.87 3.01 -1.38
C GLY A 182 -35.25 3.30 -2.75
N GLU A 183 -34.13 4.02 -2.84
CA GLU A 183 -33.52 4.38 -4.15
C GLU A 183 -32.51 3.27 -4.59
N ASP A 184 -33.05 2.17 -5.12
CA ASP A 184 -32.32 0.91 -5.32
C ASP A 184 -31.29 0.97 -6.47
N THR A 185 -30.05 0.50 -6.25
CA THR A 185 -28.98 0.44 -7.27
C THR A 185 -28.52 -0.98 -7.58
N VAL A 186 -28.51 -1.36 -8.86
CA VAL A 186 -28.08 -2.69 -9.35
C VAL A 186 -27.03 -2.55 -10.45
N LEU A 187 -25.80 -2.97 -10.19
CA LEU A 187 -24.65 -2.89 -11.10
C LEU A 187 -24.19 -4.28 -11.55
N VAL A 188 -24.04 -4.49 -12.87
CA VAL A 188 -23.74 -5.80 -13.44
C VAL A 188 -22.62 -5.73 -14.47
N ASN A 189 -21.46 -6.32 -14.17
CA ASN A 189 -20.28 -6.34 -15.02
C ASN A 189 -19.82 -7.78 -15.35
N GLY A 190 -19.42 -8.03 -16.59
CA GLY A 190 -18.79 -9.30 -17.03
C GLY A 190 -19.60 -10.58 -16.77
N THR A 191 -20.91 -10.46 -16.50
CA THR A 191 -21.69 -11.51 -15.83
C THR A 191 -22.50 -12.34 -16.83
N THR A 192 -22.46 -13.67 -16.72
CA THR A 192 -23.21 -14.60 -17.58
C THR A 192 -24.52 -15.03 -16.93
N PHE A 193 -25.66 -14.70 -17.54
CA PHE A 193 -27.00 -15.17 -17.14
C PHE A 193 -27.46 -16.30 -18.08
N GLY A 194 -27.21 -17.55 -17.65
CA GLY A 194 -27.62 -18.76 -18.36
C GLY A 194 -29.14 -18.98 -18.41
N GLY A 195 -29.87 -18.46 -17.42
CA GLY A 195 -31.34 -18.46 -17.38
C GLY A 195 -31.94 -17.06 -17.57
N ASN A 196 -33.15 -16.87 -17.05
CA ASN A 196 -33.84 -15.58 -17.11
C ASN A 196 -33.39 -14.66 -15.97
N ALA A 197 -33.14 -13.38 -16.25
CA ALA A 197 -32.94 -12.35 -15.23
C ALA A 197 -34.24 -11.56 -15.02
N TYR A 198 -34.77 -11.52 -13.80
CA TYR A 198 -35.94 -10.73 -13.43
C TYR A 198 -35.55 -9.73 -12.34
N ILE A 199 -35.21 -8.53 -12.76
CA ILE A 199 -34.94 -7.41 -11.86
C ILE A 199 -36.29 -6.69 -11.66
N GLU A 200 -36.80 -6.69 -10.45
CA GLU A 200 -37.88 -5.79 -10.02
C GLU A 200 -37.25 -4.88 -8.95
N MET A 201 -37.29 -3.56 -9.17
CA MET A 201 -36.64 -2.56 -8.29
C MET A 201 -37.61 -2.21 -7.13
N GLY A 202 -37.82 -0.92 -6.82
CA GLY A 202 -38.54 -0.44 -5.65
C GLY A 202 -39.92 0.18 -5.92
N ASP A 203 -40.52 0.77 -4.87
CA ASP A 203 -41.04 2.14 -4.99
C ASP A 203 -39.82 3.06 -4.71
N GLY A 204 -39.28 3.75 -5.72
CA GLY A 204 -38.02 4.48 -5.62
C GLY A 204 -37.55 5.11 -6.95
N ASP A 205 -36.59 6.02 -6.92
CA ASP A 205 -36.00 6.60 -8.13
C ASP A 205 -34.74 5.79 -8.55
N ASP A 206 -34.98 4.53 -8.93
CA ASP A 206 -33.96 3.44 -8.94
C ASP A 206 -32.98 3.43 -10.14
N ARG A 207 -31.83 2.76 -10.00
CA ARG A 207 -30.74 2.68 -11.00
C ARG A 207 -30.33 1.24 -11.34
N PHE A 208 -30.51 0.80 -12.58
CA PHE A 208 -29.98 -0.47 -13.10
C PHE A 208 -28.93 -0.24 -14.20
N GLU A 209 -27.75 -0.88 -14.10
CA GLU A 209 -26.70 -0.85 -15.13
C GLU A 209 -26.17 -2.24 -15.48
N THR A 210 -25.87 -2.47 -16.76
CA THR A 210 -25.15 -3.67 -17.20
C THR A 210 -24.13 -3.44 -18.31
N VAL A 211 -22.93 -4.01 -18.13
CA VAL A 211 -21.75 -3.93 -19.01
C VAL A 211 -21.15 -5.33 -19.22
N GLY A 212 -20.66 -5.63 -20.43
CA GLY A 212 -19.87 -6.83 -20.74
C GLY A 212 -20.52 -8.19 -20.46
N SER A 213 -21.84 -8.23 -20.29
CA SER A 213 -22.58 -9.36 -19.69
C SER A 213 -23.35 -10.20 -20.72
N ASP A 214 -23.41 -11.51 -20.49
CA ASP A 214 -23.91 -12.52 -21.43
C ASP A 214 -25.31 -13.02 -21.03
N TYR A 215 -26.36 -12.49 -21.67
CA TYR A 215 -27.76 -12.86 -21.43
C TYR A 215 -28.23 -14.00 -22.35
N MET A 216 -28.23 -15.23 -21.82
CA MET A 216 -28.66 -16.42 -22.56
C MET A 216 -30.18 -16.65 -22.50
N GLY A 217 -30.84 -16.23 -21.42
CA GLY A 217 -32.30 -16.22 -21.28
C GLY A 217 -32.93 -14.85 -21.55
N ARG A 218 -34.13 -14.62 -21.00
CA ARG A 218 -34.79 -13.30 -21.02
C ARG A 218 -34.31 -12.45 -19.85
N ILE A 219 -33.94 -11.20 -20.09
CA ILE A 219 -33.86 -10.15 -19.05
C ILE A 219 -35.18 -9.34 -18.99
N SER A 220 -35.59 -8.97 -17.79
CA SER A 220 -36.72 -8.10 -17.47
C SER A 220 -36.27 -7.15 -16.36
N VAL A 221 -36.54 -5.85 -16.46
CA VAL A 221 -36.18 -4.86 -15.43
C VAL A 221 -37.40 -3.97 -15.18
N ARG A 222 -37.86 -3.80 -13.95
CA ARG A 222 -39.15 -3.12 -13.66
C ARG A 222 -39.09 -2.25 -12.43
N GLY A 223 -39.35 -0.96 -12.61
CA GLY A 223 -39.78 -0.04 -11.57
C GLY A 223 -41.29 -0.07 -11.32
N ARG A 224 -41.83 0.87 -10.54
CA ARG A 224 -43.28 0.89 -10.20
C ARG A 224 -44.06 2.04 -10.82
N ILE A 225 -44.04 3.26 -10.28
CA ILE A 225 -44.67 4.49 -10.82
C ILE A 225 -43.85 5.74 -10.41
N ASP A 226 -42.53 5.67 -10.62
CA ASP A 226 -41.49 6.51 -10.03
C ASP A 226 -40.54 7.07 -11.13
N VAL A 227 -39.30 7.49 -10.82
CA VAL A 227 -38.30 8.00 -11.78
C VAL A 227 -37.11 7.04 -11.91
N ASP A 228 -37.38 5.76 -12.20
CA ASP A 228 -36.32 4.76 -12.37
C ASP A 228 -35.54 4.91 -13.70
N THR A 229 -34.28 4.46 -13.73
CA THR A 229 -33.33 4.50 -14.86
C THR A 229 -32.72 3.11 -15.13
N ALA A 230 -32.71 2.65 -16.39
CA ALA A 230 -32.09 1.38 -16.77
C ALA A 230 -31.17 1.51 -17.99
N MET A 231 -29.89 1.12 -17.84
CA MET A 231 -28.85 1.33 -18.85
C MET A 231 -28.17 0.02 -19.25
N PHE A 232 -28.13 -0.23 -20.56
CA PHE A 232 -27.62 -1.45 -21.18
C PHE A 232 -26.50 -1.12 -22.18
N ASN A 233 -25.28 -1.57 -21.91
CA ASN A 233 -24.14 -1.36 -22.80
C ASN A 233 -24.21 -2.23 -24.09
N ASP A 234 -23.64 -1.74 -25.18
CA ASP A 234 -23.49 -2.45 -26.47
C ASP A 234 -22.55 -3.67 -26.39
N SER A 235 -21.72 -3.76 -25.34
CA SER A 235 -20.85 -4.92 -25.06
C SER A 235 -21.59 -6.14 -24.49
N ASN A 236 -22.83 -5.99 -24.04
CA ASN A 236 -23.64 -7.11 -23.55
C ASN A 236 -24.09 -7.99 -24.72
N SER A 237 -23.96 -9.32 -24.59
CA SER A 237 -24.43 -10.26 -25.61
C SER A 237 -25.79 -10.86 -25.24
N TYR A 238 -26.61 -11.14 -26.26
CA TYR A 238 -27.96 -11.67 -26.09
C TYR A 238 -28.18 -12.86 -27.02
N ALA A 239 -28.50 -14.03 -26.46
CA ALA A 239 -28.64 -15.26 -27.25
C ALA A 239 -29.77 -15.14 -28.29
N PHE A 240 -29.46 -15.49 -29.55
CA PHE A 240 -30.31 -15.18 -30.71
C PHE A 240 -31.51 -16.12 -30.85
N ASN A 241 -32.49 -16.00 -29.95
CA ASN A 241 -33.75 -16.76 -29.97
C ASN A 241 -34.96 -15.82 -30.17
N PRO A 242 -35.60 -15.82 -31.36
CA PRO A 242 -36.61 -14.82 -31.75
C PRO A 242 -37.97 -14.96 -31.04
N ASN A 243 -38.07 -15.80 -30.00
CA ASN A 243 -39.24 -15.91 -29.12
C ASN A 243 -38.93 -15.58 -27.64
N LEU A 244 -37.67 -15.28 -27.30
CA LEU A 244 -37.20 -15.02 -25.93
C LEU A 244 -36.60 -13.62 -25.75
N GLN A 245 -36.21 -12.95 -26.85
CA GLN A 245 -35.75 -11.57 -26.83
C GLN A 245 -36.91 -10.60 -26.52
N THR A 246 -37.06 -10.26 -25.24
CA THR A 246 -37.86 -9.12 -24.80
C THR A 246 -37.24 -8.53 -23.54
N ILE A 247 -36.44 -7.47 -23.71
CA ILE A 247 -36.18 -6.53 -22.62
C ILE A 247 -37.54 -5.89 -22.31
N GLU A 248 -38.15 -6.27 -21.18
CA GLU A 248 -39.30 -5.56 -20.63
C GLU A 248 -38.80 -4.59 -19.56
N ALA A 249 -38.46 -3.36 -19.97
CA ALA A 249 -38.47 -2.18 -19.12
C ALA A 249 -39.92 -1.79 -18.83
N GLN A 250 -40.25 -1.44 -17.59
CA GLN A 250 -41.58 -0.93 -17.21
C GLN A 250 -41.44 0.19 -16.18
N SER A 251 -42.25 1.24 -16.37
CA SER A 251 -42.42 2.44 -15.53
C SER A 251 -41.28 3.47 -15.46
N MET A 252 -40.05 3.09 -15.74
CA MET A 252 -38.84 3.95 -15.83
C MET A 252 -39.01 5.23 -16.66
N THR A 253 -38.07 6.19 -16.53
CA THR A 253 -38.07 7.46 -17.26
C THR A 253 -36.69 7.91 -17.78
N PRO A 254 -36.60 8.59 -18.94
CA PRO A 254 -35.32 8.75 -19.64
C PRO A 254 -34.57 10.05 -19.29
N ASN A 255 -33.25 9.96 -19.23
CA ASN A 255 -32.33 11.12 -19.24
C ASN A 255 -32.02 11.62 -20.68
N GLU A 256 -31.21 12.69 -20.79
CA GLU A 256 -31.02 13.42 -22.06
C GLU A 256 -30.29 12.64 -23.17
N ASN A 257 -29.65 11.50 -22.86
CA ASN A 257 -28.73 10.81 -23.76
C ASN A 257 -29.30 9.57 -24.50
N GLY A 258 -30.61 9.29 -24.39
CA GLY A 258 -31.31 8.44 -25.38
C GLY A 258 -31.61 6.98 -25.01
N ALA A 259 -31.73 6.65 -23.72
CA ALA A 259 -32.36 5.41 -23.27
C ALA A 259 -33.87 5.33 -23.65
N ILE A 260 -34.52 4.17 -23.48
CA ILE A 260 -35.87 3.90 -24.03
C ILE A 260 -36.90 3.58 -22.95
N GLU A 261 -37.86 4.51 -22.75
CA GLU A 261 -39.11 4.23 -22.03
C GLU A 261 -40.38 4.79 -22.69
N SER A 262 -41.53 4.38 -22.15
CA SER A 262 -42.82 5.01 -22.44
C SER A 262 -43.81 4.90 -21.25
N SER A 263 -44.33 6.03 -20.80
CA SER A 263 -45.28 6.11 -19.69
C SER A 263 -46.73 5.74 -20.07
N LEU A 264 -47.41 4.98 -19.20
CA LEU A 264 -48.87 4.86 -19.07
C LEU A 264 -49.71 4.57 -20.34
N GLY A 265 -49.92 3.28 -20.68
CA GLY A 265 -51.20 2.86 -21.30
C GLY A 265 -51.24 1.63 -22.23
N GLN A 266 -51.68 0.48 -21.68
CA GLN A 266 -52.13 -0.73 -22.42
C GLN A 266 -51.10 -1.51 -23.28
N LEU A 267 -50.44 -2.48 -22.64
CA LEU A 267 -50.37 -3.88 -23.11
C LEU A 267 -50.29 -4.14 -24.63
N LYS A 268 -49.07 -4.19 -25.19
CA LYS A 268 -48.44 -5.45 -25.69
C LYS A 268 -47.07 -5.25 -26.37
N MET A 269 -46.15 -6.17 -26.08
CA MET A 269 -44.86 -6.34 -26.74
C MET A 269 -44.92 -6.28 -28.27
N LYS A 270 -43.90 -5.69 -28.90
CA LYS A 270 -43.16 -6.29 -30.03
C LYS A 270 -41.88 -5.53 -30.39
N PHE A 271 -40.78 -6.26 -30.53
CA PHE A 271 -39.53 -5.93 -31.24
C PHE A 271 -39.16 -4.44 -31.34
N ILE A 272 -38.20 -4.02 -30.51
CA ILE A 272 -37.34 -2.88 -30.84
C ILE A 272 -36.20 -3.41 -31.71
N ASP A 273 -36.05 -2.85 -32.89
CA ASP A 273 -34.95 -3.11 -33.82
C ASP A 273 -33.82 -2.15 -33.43
N VAL A 274 -32.66 -2.65 -32.99
CA VAL A 274 -31.63 -1.83 -32.34
C VAL A 274 -30.91 -0.98 -33.39
N GLY A 275 -31.24 0.31 -33.42
CA GLY A 275 -30.62 1.27 -34.32
C GLY A 275 -29.16 1.57 -33.95
N PRO A 276 -28.28 1.89 -34.92
CA PRO A 276 -26.83 2.00 -34.70
C PRO A 276 -26.38 3.31 -33.99
N GLU A 277 -27.24 3.90 -33.15
CA GLU A 277 -27.05 5.21 -32.53
C GLU A 277 -26.89 5.15 -30.99
N LEU A 278 -26.99 3.98 -30.36
CA LEU A 278 -26.65 3.76 -28.94
C LEU A 278 -25.13 3.62 -28.74
N ARG A 279 -24.38 4.69 -29.02
CA ARG A 279 -22.91 4.69 -28.92
C ARG A 279 -22.40 5.69 -27.88
N ASN A 280 -21.95 5.11 -26.76
CA ASN A 280 -20.96 5.59 -25.78
C ASN A 280 -21.50 5.49 -24.34
N TYR A 281 -21.23 4.34 -23.71
CA TYR A 281 -21.17 4.17 -22.25
C TYR A 281 -19.92 3.32 -21.97
N THR A 282 -19.15 3.63 -20.94
CA THR A 282 -17.81 3.07 -20.69
C THR A 282 -17.57 2.85 -19.20
N ALA A 283 -16.65 1.96 -18.83
CA ALA A 283 -16.41 1.56 -17.43
C ALA A 283 -16.23 2.73 -16.44
N SER A 284 -15.69 3.86 -16.89
CA SER A 284 -15.55 5.10 -16.12
C SER A 284 -16.83 5.58 -15.42
N SER A 285 -18.02 5.37 -15.98
CA SER A 285 -19.28 5.81 -15.36
C SER A 285 -19.78 4.89 -14.23
N MET A 286 -19.30 3.65 -14.17
CA MET A 286 -19.46 2.81 -12.98
C MET A 286 -18.52 3.25 -11.86
N GLN A 287 -17.31 3.68 -12.24
CA GLN A 287 -16.27 4.12 -11.30
C GLN A 287 -16.70 5.38 -10.53
N GLU A 288 -17.34 6.35 -11.19
CA GLU A 288 -18.01 7.48 -10.51
C GLU A 288 -19.09 7.01 -9.52
N GLY A 289 -19.98 6.10 -9.94
CA GLY A 289 -21.07 5.59 -9.09
C GLY A 289 -20.60 4.78 -7.87
N MET A 290 -19.44 4.10 -7.95
CA MET A 290 -18.84 3.39 -6.81
C MET A 290 -18.24 4.36 -5.78
N SER A 291 -17.74 5.52 -6.21
CA SER A 291 -17.21 6.57 -5.35
C SER A 291 -18.30 7.39 -4.65
N ASP A 292 -19.39 7.70 -5.36
CA ASP A 292 -20.58 8.32 -4.76
C ASP A 292 -21.15 7.43 -3.65
N LEU A 293 -21.14 6.10 -3.83
CA LEU A 293 -21.57 5.12 -2.82
C LEU A 293 -20.62 5.05 -1.62
N ALA A 294 -19.31 5.00 -1.82
CA ALA A 294 -18.35 5.03 -0.70
C ALA A 294 -18.49 6.32 0.15
N THR A 295 -18.79 7.43 -0.51
CA THR A 295 -19.04 8.74 0.15
C THR A 295 -20.33 8.76 0.97
N ALA A 296 -21.32 7.91 0.64
CA ALA A 296 -22.63 7.90 1.30
C ALA A 296 -22.65 7.18 2.66
N PHE A 297 -21.72 6.26 2.92
CA PHE A 297 -21.80 5.31 4.04
C PHE A 297 -20.76 5.49 5.16
N GLU A 298 -19.84 6.46 5.05
CA GLU A 298 -18.75 6.71 6.03
C GLU A 298 -17.84 5.47 6.31
N THR A 299 -17.87 4.45 5.44
CA THR A 299 -17.07 3.23 5.56
C THR A 299 -15.96 3.16 4.50
N SER A 300 -14.71 3.29 4.93
CA SER A 300 -13.55 3.13 4.03
C SER A 300 -13.35 1.65 3.69
N LEU A 301 -13.96 1.23 2.57
CA LEU A 301 -13.74 -0.09 1.93
C LEU A 301 -12.32 -0.29 1.40
N ILE A 302 -11.47 0.74 1.48
CA ILE A 302 -10.07 0.75 1.08
C ILE A 302 -9.23 0.87 2.35
N GLN A 303 -8.25 -0.01 2.49
CA GLN A 303 -7.38 -0.13 3.66
C GLN A 303 -5.92 -0.33 3.21
N LEU A 304 -4.98 -0.15 4.15
CA LEU A 304 -3.59 -0.58 3.97
C LEU A 304 -3.38 -1.92 4.66
N ASP A 305 -3.07 -2.94 3.89
CA ASP A 305 -2.66 -4.25 4.39
C ASP A 305 -1.15 -4.30 4.55
N VAL A 306 -0.67 -4.65 5.76
CA VAL A 306 0.74 -4.94 6.02
C VAL A 306 0.96 -6.45 6.07
N ASN A 307 1.84 -6.96 5.20
CA ASN A 307 2.21 -8.37 5.23
C ASN A 307 3.10 -8.65 6.46
N SER A 308 2.55 -9.29 7.49
CA SER A 308 3.27 -9.55 8.76
C SER A 308 4.56 -10.39 8.65
N VAL A 309 4.85 -11.00 7.49
CA VAL A 309 6.11 -11.74 7.24
C VAL A 309 7.14 -10.91 6.47
N THR A 310 6.73 -10.12 5.48
CA THR A 310 7.65 -9.33 4.64
C THR A 310 7.72 -7.84 5.01
N GLN A 311 6.79 -7.35 5.82
CA GLN A 311 6.50 -5.93 6.06
C GLN A 311 6.16 -5.11 4.79
N TYR A 312 5.87 -5.78 3.66
CA TYR A 312 5.37 -5.10 2.46
C TYR A 312 3.94 -4.60 2.67
N VAL A 313 3.69 -3.34 2.29
CA VAL A 313 2.40 -2.68 2.40
C VAL A 313 1.70 -2.63 1.04
N THR A 314 0.41 -2.97 1.02
CA THR A 314 -0.46 -2.88 -0.17
C THR A 314 -1.74 -2.10 0.14
N ALA A 315 -2.27 -1.36 -0.84
CA ALA A 315 -3.64 -0.85 -0.80
C ALA A 315 -4.57 -1.80 -1.58
N GLU A 316 -5.73 -2.16 -1.00
CA GLU A 316 -6.74 -2.92 -1.76
C GLU A 316 -7.56 -1.98 -2.67
N ASP A 317 -7.41 -2.15 -3.99
CA ASP A 317 -8.23 -1.55 -5.04
C ASP A 317 -8.69 -2.66 -6.01
N PRO A 318 -10.01 -2.88 -6.21
CA PRO A 318 -10.52 -3.85 -7.18
C PRO A 318 -10.50 -3.33 -8.63
N THR A 319 -10.22 -2.04 -8.84
CA THR A 319 -10.36 -1.30 -10.09
C THR A 319 -9.15 -0.38 -10.41
N PRO A 320 -7.90 -0.80 -10.16
CA PRO A 320 -6.73 0.08 -10.18
C PRO A 320 -6.52 0.78 -11.53
N SER A 321 -6.08 2.03 -11.45
CA SER A 321 -5.65 2.78 -12.64
C SER A 321 -4.44 2.12 -13.30
N VAL A 322 -4.14 2.50 -14.54
CA VAL A 322 -2.95 1.97 -15.23
C VAL A 322 -1.66 2.38 -14.51
N SER A 323 -1.64 3.54 -13.83
CA SER A 323 -0.50 3.98 -13.03
C SER A 323 -0.30 3.10 -11.80
N VAL A 324 -1.37 2.81 -11.05
CA VAL A 324 -1.34 1.88 -9.91
C VAL A 324 -0.90 0.48 -10.34
N MET A 325 -1.45 -0.06 -11.45
CA MET A 325 -1.08 -1.38 -11.96
C MET A 325 0.41 -1.49 -12.33
N TRP A 326 1.00 -0.45 -12.91
CA TRP A 326 2.44 -0.44 -13.22
C TRP A 326 3.29 -0.20 -11.97
N ASP A 327 2.84 0.65 -11.05
CA ASP A 327 3.51 0.89 -9.76
C ASP A 327 3.68 -0.40 -8.96
N GLN A 328 2.60 -1.18 -8.82
CA GLN A 328 2.63 -2.48 -8.13
C GLN A 328 3.69 -3.43 -8.71
N VAL A 329 3.83 -3.50 -10.04
CA VAL A 329 4.78 -4.44 -10.68
C VAL A 329 6.23 -3.91 -10.69
N VAL A 330 6.46 -2.59 -10.62
CA VAL A 330 7.82 -2.07 -10.30
C VAL A 330 8.15 -2.23 -8.82
N GLN A 331 7.18 -2.13 -7.90
CA GLN A 331 7.39 -2.49 -6.49
C GLN A 331 7.75 -3.98 -6.34
N GLU A 332 7.08 -4.90 -7.04
CA GLU A 332 7.51 -6.32 -7.12
C GLU A 332 8.96 -6.47 -7.59
N ALA A 333 9.36 -5.74 -8.64
CA ALA A 333 10.72 -5.81 -9.18
C ALA A 333 11.78 -5.27 -8.19
N VAL A 334 11.48 -4.18 -7.49
CA VAL A 334 12.33 -3.61 -6.43
C VAL A 334 12.44 -4.55 -5.23
N ILE A 335 11.34 -5.18 -4.79
CA ILE A 335 11.32 -6.18 -3.71
C ILE A 335 12.21 -7.37 -4.04
N VAL A 336 12.13 -7.88 -5.28
CA VAL A 336 12.87 -9.08 -5.73
C VAL A 336 14.36 -8.79 -5.98
N THR A 337 14.71 -7.58 -6.45
CA THR A 337 16.10 -7.21 -6.77
C THR A 337 16.83 -6.50 -5.63
N ALA A 338 16.09 -5.96 -4.65
CA ALA A 338 16.57 -5.25 -3.46
C ALA A 338 17.69 -4.21 -3.72
N PRO A 339 17.55 -3.29 -4.69
CA PRO A 339 18.65 -2.44 -5.16
C PRO A 339 19.05 -1.31 -4.19
N GLY A 340 18.27 -1.07 -3.12
CA GLY A 340 18.47 0.03 -2.18
C GLY A 340 17.63 1.27 -2.52
N PRO A 341 17.39 2.16 -1.53
CA PRO A 341 16.41 3.24 -1.64
C PRO A 341 16.74 4.28 -2.72
N THR A 342 18.02 4.55 -2.99
CA THR A 342 18.49 5.49 -4.02
C THR A 342 18.09 5.04 -5.42
N ILE A 343 18.41 3.79 -5.76
CA ILE A 343 18.08 3.19 -7.06
C ILE A 343 16.56 2.93 -7.16
N ALA A 344 15.91 2.54 -6.07
CA ALA A 344 14.46 2.33 -6.03
C ALA A 344 13.66 3.61 -6.33
N SER A 345 13.96 4.74 -5.65
CA SER A 345 13.26 6.01 -5.91
C SER A 345 13.41 6.48 -7.36
N ARG A 346 14.63 6.36 -7.92
CA ARG A 346 14.89 6.65 -9.34
C ARG A 346 14.12 5.73 -10.29
N ALA A 347 13.95 4.45 -9.95
CA ALA A 347 13.17 3.51 -10.77
C ALA A 347 11.68 3.90 -10.82
N TYR A 348 11.08 4.26 -9.68
CA TYR A 348 9.71 4.79 -9.63
C TYR A 348 9.58 6.09 -10.44
N ALA A 349 10.51 7.03 -10.25
CA ALA A 349 10.52 8.32 -10.96
C ALA A 349 10.66 8.17 -12.47
N MET A 350 11.56 7.30 -12.95
CA MET A 350 11.73 7.04 -14.38
C MET A 350 10.49 6.40 -15.00
N MET A 351 9.88 5.41 -14.34
CA MET A 351 8.70 4.74 -14.87
C MET A 351 7.52 5.73 -14.99
N HIS A 352 7.18 6.43 -13.91
CA HIS A 352 6.04 7.36 -13.92
C HIS A 352 6.28 8.59 -14.79
N THR A 353 7.53 9.08 -14.92
CA THR A 353 7.87 10.13 -15.90
C THR A 353 7.63 9.66 -17.34
N ALA A 354 8.01 8.44 -17.70
CA ALA A 354 7.75 7.92 -19.05
C ALA A 354 6.25 7.69 -19.29
N MET A 355 5.50 7.27 -18.27
CA MET A 355 4.03 7.17 -18.33
C MET A 355 3.39 8.55 -18.53
N TYR A 356 3.80 9.55 -17.76
CA TYR A 356 3.35 10.94 -17.89
C TYR A 356 3.66 11.53 -19.26
N ASP A 357 4.89 11.38 -19.76
CA ASP A 357 5.27 11.86 -21.09
C ASP A 357 4.42 11.21 -22.18
N ALA A 358 4.16 9.90 -22.08
CA ALA A 358 3.28 9.18 -23.02
C ALA A 358 1.79 9.52 -22.85
N TRP A 359 1.37 9.95 -21.66
CA TRP A 359 0.03 10.45 -21.36
C TRP A 359 -0.20 11.87 -21.89
N SER A 360 0.77 12.79 -21.73
CA SER A 360 0.66 14.21 -22.13
C SER A 360 0.39 14.40 -23.63
N ALA A 361 0.77 13.43 -24.46
CA ALA A 361 0.41 13.37 -25.87
C ALA A 361 -1.13 13.32 -26.11
N TYR A 362 -1.91 12.90 -25.11
CA TYR A 362 -3.37 12.76 -25.15
C TYR A 362 -4.10 13.71 -24.18
N ASP A 363 -3.40 14.71 -23.66
CA ASP A 363 -4.00 15.86 -22.97
C ASP A 363 -4.10 17.07 -23.93
N ALA A 364 -4.72 18.16 -23.48
CA ALA A 364 -4.86 19.40 -24.25
C ALA A 364 -3.79 20.45 -23.91
N ASP A 365 -3.40 20.54 -22.64
CA ASP A 365 -2.50 21.57 -22.12
C ASP A 365 -1.14 20.98 -21.73
N ALA A 366 -1.09 19.75 -21.17
CA ALA A 366 0.15 19.15 -20.68
C ALA A 366 1.21 18.91 -21.77
N VAL A 367 2.48 19.01 -21.39
CA VAL A 367 3.65 18.85 -22.27
C VAL A 367 4.71 17.93 -21.66
N SER A 368 5.28 17.07 -22.51
CA SER A 368 6.27 16.06 -22.09
C SER A 368 7.62 16.65 -21.68
N THR A 369 8.29 16.03 -20.70
CA THR A 369 9.60 16.44 -20.18
C THR A 369 10.68 16.41 -21.26
N GLY A 370 10.70 15.37 -22.10
CA GLY A 370 11.71 15.19 -23.14
C GLY A 370 11.39 15.87 -24.49
N LEU A 371 10.11 15.97 -24.88
CA LEU A 371 9.70 16.41 -26.23
C LEU A 371 8.76 17.62 -26.26
N ASN A 372 8.33 18.16 -25.12
CA ASN A 372 7.32 19.23 -25.03
C ASN A 372 6.00 18.80 -25.71
N ASP A 373 5.41 19.67 -26.55
CA ASP A 373 4.15 19.49 -27.28
C ASP A 373 4.26 18.62 -28.56
N GLN A 374 5.48 18.23 -28.96
CA GLN A 374 5.76 17.69 -30.30
C GLN A 374 4.96 16.43 -30.69
N LEU A 375 4.48 15.64 -29.72
CA LEU A 375 3.69 14.42 -29.95
C LEU A 375 2.19 14.57 -29.63
N GLN A 376 1.70 15.77 -29.27
CA GLN A 376 0.27 15.99 -28.99
C GLN A 376 -0.64 15.49 -30.11
N ARG A 377 -1.73 14.84 -29.70
CA ARG A 377 -2.69 14.17 -30.58
C ARG A 377 -3.96 15.01 -30.75
N PRO A 378 -4.70 14.85 -31.87
CA PRO A 378 -5.98 15.50 -32.03
C PRO A 378 -6.96 15.00 -30.96
N GLU A 379 -7.76 15.89 -30.36
CA GLU A 379 -8.82 15.63 -29.37
C GLU A 379 -9.64 14.34 -29.63
N SER A 380 -9.94 14.03 -30.89
CA SER A 380 -10.64 12.80 -31.31
C SER A 380 -9.90 11.47 -31.04
N GLU A 381 -8.62 11.53 -30.67
CA GLU A 381 -7.77 10.41 -30.28
C GLU A 381 -7.53 10.35 -28.76
N ASN A 382 -7.92 11.40 -28.01
CA ASN A 382 -7.71 11.53 -26.56
C ASN A 382 -8.73 10.65 -25.83
N THR A 383 -8.41 9.35 -25.75
CA THR A 383 -9.31 8.30 -25.25
C THR A 383 -8.57 7.41 -24.25
N GLU A 384 -9.29 6.87 -23.27
CA GLU A 384 -8.72 5.99 -22.24
C GLU A 384 -7.95 4.81 -22.82
N SER A 385 -8.45 4.21 -23.91
CA SER A 385 -7.76 3.10 -24.59
C SER A 385 -6.43 3.52 -25.23
N ASN A 386 -6.27 4.79 -25.59
CA ASN A 386 -5.01 5.30 -26.15
C ASN A 386 -4.05 5.72 -25.04
N LYS A 387 -4.52 6.47 -24.03
CA LYS A 387 -3.73 6.84 -22.84
C LYS A 387 -3.14 5.60 -22.16
N LYS A 388 -4.00 4.66 -21.73
CA LYS A 388 -3.58 3.45 -21.01
C LYS A 388 -2.63 2.58 -21.84
N ALA A 389 -2.81 2.53 -23.17
CA ALA A 389 -1.87 1.84 -24.05
C ALA A 389 -0.52 2.55 -24.16
N ALA A 390 -0.49 3.87 -24.37
CA ALA A 390 0.77 4.63 -24.50
C ALA A 390 1.58 4.62 -23.21
N MET A 391 0.92 4.89 -22.06
CA MET A 391 1.51 4.80 -20.73
C MET A 391 2.13 3.41 -20.49
N SER A 392 1.39 2.34 -20.82
CA SER A 392 1.89 0.97 -20.64
C SER A 392 3.06 0.60 -21.54
N PHE A 393 3.09 1.08 -22.80
CA PHE A 393 4.25 0.89 -23.67
C PHE A 393 5.47 1.65 -23.16
N ALA A 394 5.28 2.82 -22.54
CA ALA A 394 6.38 3.58 -21.93
C ALA A 394 6.92 2.89 -20.67
N ALA A 395 6.05 2.55 -19.71
CA ALA A 395 6.40 1.81 -18.50
C ALA A 395 7.12 0.49 -18.82
N TYR A 396 6.55 -0.32 -19.72
CA TYR A 396 7.13 -1.60 -20.14
C TYR A 396 8.58 -1.45 -20.63
N ARG A 397 8.88 -0.41 -21.43
CA ARG A 397 10.24 -0.19 -21.96
C ARG A 397 11.22 0.30 -20.90
N VAL A 398 10.80 1.18 -20.00
CA VAL A 398 11.65 1.65 -18.89
C VAL A 398 11.97 0.49 -17.93
N LEU A 399 11.00 -0.36 -17.60
CA LEU A 399 11.23 -1.49 -16.71
C LEU A 399 11.98 -2.66 -17.39
N GLU A 400 11.81 -2.87 -18.70
CA GLU A 400 12.61 -3.82 -19.50
C GLU A 400 14.10 -3.44 -19.53
N ASP A 401 14.42 -2.14 -19.46
CA ASP A 401 15.79 -1.60 -19.35
C ASP A 401 16.34 -1.69 -17.91
N LEU A 402 15.59 -1.20 -16.91
CA LEU A 402 16.01 -1.17 -15.50
C LEU A 402 16.11 -2.57 -14.86
N PHE A 403 15.19 -3.48 -15.19
CA PHE A 403 15.00 -4.77 -14.51
C PHE A 403 14.84 -5.92 -15.50
N ALA A 404 15.77 -6.05 -16.46
CA ALA A 404 15.72 -7.05 -17.54
C ALA A 404 15.41 -8.49 -17.06
N ASP A 405 15.92 -8.93 -15.91
CA ASP A 405 15.63 -10.27 -15.34
C ASP A 405 14.18 -10.44 -14.85
N GLN A 406 13.45 -9.35 -14.59
CA GLN A 406 12.03 -9.34 -14.18
C GLN A 406 11.06 -9.19 -15.36
N SER A 407 11.54 -9.04 -16.61
CA SER A 407 10.72 -8.79 -17.82
C SER A 407 9.46 -9.65 -17.95
N GLN A 408 9.44 -10.85 -17.38
CA GLN A 408 8.29 -11.73 -17.45
C GLN A 408 7.04 -11.20 -16.72
N SER A 409 7.16 -10.43 -15.64
CA SER A 409 6.00 -9.81 -14.96
C SER A 409 5.45 -8.65 -15.79
N PHE A 410 6.32 -7.76 -16.29
CA PHE A 410 5.97 -6.65 -17.18
C PHE A 410 5.27 -7.15 -18.47
N GLU A 411 5.77 -8.24 -19.07
CA GLU A 411 5.11 -8.89 -20.20
C GLU A 411 3.69 -9.41 -19.86
N ASN A 412 3.48 -9.89 -18.63
CA ASN A 412 2.20 -10.44 -18.19
C ASN A 412 1.16 -9.32 -17.98
N LEU A 413 1.56 -8.20 -17.36
CA LEU A 413 0.71 -7.01 -17.26
C LEU A 413 0.34 -6.47 -18.64
N MET A 414 1.31 -6.37 -19.57
CA MET A 414 1.02 -6.01 -20.97
C MET A 414 -0.04 -6.92 -21.60
N ARG A 415 0.05 -8.25 -21.40
CA ARG A 415 -0.92 -9.22 -21.92
C ARG A 415 -2.29 -9.12 -21.25
N GLN A 416 -2.34 -8.85 -19.93
CA GLN A 416 -3.56 -8.62 -19.16
C GLN A 416 -4.31 -7.38 -19.66
N LEU A 417 -3.59 -6.32 -20.00
CA LEU A 417 -4.12 -5.10 -20.63
C LEU A 417 -4.46 -5.28 -22.14
N GLY A 418 -4.33 -6.49 -22.69
CA GLY A 418 -4.60 -6.80 -24.10
C GLY A 418 -3.54 -6.28 -25.08
N LEU A 419 -2.40 -5.80 -24.59
CA LEU A 419 -1.31 -5.22 -25.36
C LEU A 419 -0.30 -6.31 -25.79
N ASN A 420 0.46 -6.01 -26.84
CA ASN A 420 1.52 -6.88 -27.35
C ASN A 420 2.91 -6.32 -26.96
N PRO A 421 3.62 -6.88 -25.98
CA PRO A 421 4.94 -6.36 -25.57
C PRO A 421 5.99 -6.42 -26.69
N ALA A 422 5.83 -7.32 -27.67
CA ALA A 422 6.69 -7.39 -28.86
C ALA A 422 6.41 -6.28 -29.91
N ASN A 423 5.56 -5.29 -29.63
CA ASN A 423 5.33 -4.15 -30.51
C ASN A 423 6.38 -3.04 -30.29
N GLN A 424 7.39 -3.03 -31.17
CA GLN A 424 8.46 -2.03 -31.24
C GLN A 424 8.23 -1.05 -32.40
N SER A 425 7.00 -0.56 -32.57
CA SER A 425 6.69 0.45 -33.60
C SER A 425 7.27 1.81 -33.24
N ASP A 426 7.77 2.50 -34.26
CA ASP A 426 8.26 3.90 -34.28
C ASP A 426 7.17 4.89 -34.77
N ASP A 427 5.95 4.42 -35.05
CA ASP A 427 4.86 5.25 -35.56
C ASP A 427 4.20 6.03 -34.41
N VAL A 428 4.73 7.22 -34.14
CA VAL A 428 4.20 8.21 -33.16
C VAL A 428 2.81 8.76 -33.51
N THR A 429 2.12 8.24 -34.52
CA THR A 429 0.66 8.41 -34.69
C THR A 429 -0.16 7.31 -34.02
N THR A 430 0.51 6.37 -33.33
CA THR A 430 -0.11 5.27 -32.58
C THR A 430 0.29 5.31 -31.10
N PRO A 431 -0.57 4.84 -30.17
CA PRO A 431 -0.23 4.82 -28.73
C PRO A 431 1.06 4.07 -28.43
N ALA A 432 1.30 2.95 -29.12
CA ALA A 432 2.51 2.15 -28.92
C ALA A 432 3.77 2.86 -29.40
N GLY A 433 3.71 3.58 -30.53
CA GLY A 433 4.85 4.36 -31.02
C GLY A 433 5.17 5.57 -30.15
N ILE A 434 4.14 6.22 -29.59
CA ILE A 434 4.33 7.30 -28.60
C ILE A 434 4.98 6.73 -27.32
N GLY A 435 4.41 5.67 -26.74
CA GLY A 435 4.96 5.06 -25.52
C GLY A 435 6.40 4.55 -25.69
N ASN A 436 6.69 3.84 -26.79
CA ASN A 436 8.04 3.43 -27.12
C ASN A 436 9.00 4.64 -27.25
N ARG A 437 8.60 5.72 -27.93
CA ARG A 437 9.48 6.89 -28.16
C ARG A 437 9.68 7.75 -26.92
N MET A 438 8.68 7.88 -26.04
CA MET A 438 8.87 8.61 -24.77
C MET A 438 9.82 7.88 -23.82
N ALA A 439 9.69 6.55 -23.71
CA ALA A 439 10.66 5.74 -22.98
C ALA A 439 12.07 5.81 -23.61
N GLU A 440 12.19 5.75 -24.94
CA GLU A 440 13.47 5.89 -25.63
C GLU A 440 14.15 7.24 -25.30
N VAL A 441 13.41 8.36 -25.36
CA VAL A 441 13.93 9.70 -25.01
C VAL A 441 14.34 9.81 -23.54
N LEU A 442 13.52 9.27 -22.63
CA LEU A 442 13.85 9.32 -21.21
C LEU A 442 15.07 8.46 -20.88
N LEU A 443 15.17 7.25 -21.45
CA LEU A 443 16.33 6.37 -21.27
C LEU A 443 17.60 6.97 -21.90
N GLU A 444 17.53 7.55 -23.11
CA GLU A 444 18.64 8.29 -23.73
C GLU A 444 19.19 9.38 -22.78
N SER A 445 18.32 10.11 -22.09
CA SER A 445 18.74 11.13 -21.10
C SER A 445 19.14 10.57 -19.74
N ARG A 446 18.57 9.43 -19.32
CA ARG A 446 18.77 8.87 -17.97
C ARG A 446 19.97 7.93 -17.88
N HIS A 447 20.43 7.34 -18.97
CA HIS A 447 21.71 6.60 -18.99
C HIS A 447 22.92 7.54 -18.78
N GLU A 448 22.83 8.82 -19.16
CA GLU A 448 23.87 9.84 -18.94
C GLU A 448 23.66 10.69 -17.65
N ASP A 449 22.70 10.36 -16.78
CA ASP A 449 22.28 11.25 -15.66
C ASP A 449 23.20 11.29 -14.43
N GLY A 450 24.34 10.58 -14.46
CA GLY A 450 25.28 10.48 -13.35
C GLY A 450 25.06 9.28 -12.42
N SER A 451 23.95 8.53 -12.54
CA SER A 451 23.69 7.35 -11.71
C SER A 451 24.65 6.17 -11.93
N ASN A 452 25.37 6.15 -13.05
CA ASN A 452 26.20 5.01 -13.52
C ASN A 452 25.40 3.70 -13.70
N GLN A 453 24.11 3.79 -14.07
CA GLN A 453 23.21 2.65 -14.28
C GLN A 453 23.82 1.54 -15.17
N LEU A 454 24.53 1.90 -16.25
CA LEU A 454 25.10 0.93 -17.19
C LEU A 454 26.46 0.35 -16.74
N GLY A 455 27.08 0.93 -15.71
CA GLY A 455 28.40 0.52 -15.22
C GLY A 455 29.55 0.81 -16.20
N ASP A 456 29.39 1.80 -17.08
CA ASP A 456 30.35 2.15 -18.13
C ASP A 456 31.05 3.51 -17.95
N ASP A 457 30.75 4.25 -16.87
CA ASP A 457 31.55 5.42 -16.50
C ASP A 457 33.00 5.01 -16.20
N PRO A 458 34.01 5.71 -16.79
CA PRO A 458 35.42 5.34 -16.64
C PRO A 458 36.02 5.56 -15.25
N SER A 459 35.25 6.14 -14.31
CA SER A 459 35.64 6.40 -12.92
C SER A 459 35.21 5.26 -11.97
N GLY A 460 34.21 4.47 -12.36
CA GLY A 460 33.66 3.37 -11.56
C GLY A 460 34.18 1.96 -11.93
N ASP A 461 33.56 0.94 -11.36
CA ASP A 461 33.91 -0.46 -11.61
C ASP A 461 33.34 -0.93 -12.96
N ALA A 462 34.24 -1.09 -13.94
CA ALA A 462 33.86 -1.35 -15.33
C ALA A 462 33.00 -2.62 -15.51
N GLY A 463 31.74 -2.42 -15.89
CA GLY A 463 30.71 -3.45 -16.07
C GLY A 463 29.88 -3.73 -14.81
N VAL A 464 29.98 -2.91 -13.77
CA VAL A 464 29.19 -3.01 -12.53
C VAL A 464 28.22 -1.83 -12.48
N ALA A 465 26.94 -2.12 -12.73
CA ALA A 465 25.83 -1.17 -12.66
C ALA A 465 25.79 -0.45 -11.31
N TYR A 466 25.59 0.86 -11.33
CA TYR A 466 25.52 1.76 -10.17
C TYR A 466 26.74 1.73 -9.24
N SER A 467 27.91 1.28 -9.73
CA SER A 467 29.17 1.38 -8.97
C SER A 467 29.57 2.84 -8.75
N ASP A 468 30.30 3.10 -7.65
CA ASP A 468 30.72 4.46 -7.28
C ASP A 468 31.60 5.09 -8.36
N ILE A 469 31.29 6.34 -8.73
CA ILE A 469 32.07 7.19 -9.63
C ILE A 469 32.71 8.39 -8.92
N SER A 470 32.38 8.62 -7.65
CA SER A 470 32.91 9.74 -6.84
C SER A 470 34.33 9.48 -6.33
N GLY A 471 34.70 8.21 -6.12
CA GLY A 471 35.96 7.83 -5.49
C GLY A 471 35.94 8.04 -3.98
N TYR A 472 34.79 7.80 -3.35
CA TYR A 472 34.60 7.98 -1.92
C TYR A 472 35.41 6.95 -1.11
N GLU A 473 36.24 7.45 -0.19
CA GLU A 473 36.90 6.66 0.85
C GLU A 473 36.48 7.23 2.21
N SER A 474 35.87 6.40 3.07
CA SER A 474 35.49 6.81 4.43
C SER A 474 36.73 7.10 5.28
N VAL A 475 36.69 8.16 6.09
CA VAL A 475 37.85 8.55 6.93
C VAL A 475 38.22 7.44 7.91
N ASN A 476 37.20 6.82 8.51
CA ASN A 476 37.36 5.66 9.38
C ASN A 476 37.35 4.35 8.59
N VAL A 477 37.98 3.31 9.14
CA VAL A 477 37.97 1.96 8.56
C VAL A 477 37.33 0.95 9.51
N ALA A 478 36.75 -0.12 8.98
CA ALA A 478 35.96 -1.06 9.77
C ALA A 478 36.74 -1.68 10.94
N GLY A 479 36.21 -1.52 12.15
CA GLY A 479 36.85 -1.96 13.40
C GLY A 479 38.00 -1.09 13.90
N ASN A 480 38.27 0.07 13.28
CA ASN A 480 39.29 1.04 13.73
C ASN A 480 38.81 2.48 13.47
N LEU A 481 38.22 3.10 14.49
CA LEU A 481 37.78 4.49 14.48
C LEU A 481 38.98 5.44 14.64
N THR A 482 38.94 6.58 13.94
CA THR A 482 39.97 7.63 13.95
C THR A 482 39.39 9.03 14.19
N GLU A 483 38.20 9.29 13.66
CA GLU A 483 37.38 10.49 13.90
C GLU A 483 36.00 10.02 14.37
N ILE A 484 35.55 10.50 15.54
CA ILE A 484 34.38 9.97 16.26
C ILE A 484 33.05 10.47 15.66
N ASP A 485 33.07 11.68 15.13
CA ASP A 485 32.00 12.40 14.46
C ASP A 485 31.87 12.06 12.95
N SER A 486 32.90 11.46 12.34
CA SER A 486 32.89 10.94 10.97
C SER A 486 32.32 9.50 10.89
N TRP A 487 31.77 9.09 9.76
CA TRP A 487 31.15 7.78 9.54
C TRP A 487 32.19 6.66 9.53
N SER A 488 31.78 5.45 9.88
CA SER A 488 32.61 4.25 9.78
C SER A 488 31.83 3.09 9.18
N PRO A 489 32.36 2.39 8.16
CA PRO A 489 31.75 1.16 7.65
C PRO A 489 31.81 0.08 8.74
N GLU A 490 30.65 -0.44 9.15
CA GLU A 490 30.61 -1.43 10.22
C GLU A 490 30.96 -2.86 9.76
N LEU A 491 31.32 -3.70 10.72
CA LEU A 491 31.34 -5.15 10.53
C LEU A 491 29.92 -5.71 10.71
N VAL A 492 29.65 -6.87 10.11
CA VAL A 492 28.34 -7.55 10.24
C VAL A 492 28.55 -9.01 10.67
N PRO A 493 28.20 -9.38 11.91
CA PRO A 493 27.76 -8.52 13.00
C PRO A 493 28.85 -7.54 13.47
N ILE A 494 28.46 -6.46 14.13
CA ILE A 494 29.36 -5.37 14.56
C ILE A 494 30.51 -5.83 15.46
N ASP A 495 30.26 -6.84 16.29
CA ASP A 495 31.23 -7.42 17.23
C ASP A 495 32.04 -8.59 16.63
N ALA A 496 32.07 -8.71 15.30
CA ALA A 496 32.91 -9.69 14.61
C ALA A 496 34.41 -9.36 14.75
N ILE A 497 35.25 -10.40 14.85
CA ILE A 497 36.71 -10.23 14.77
C ILE A 497 37.07 -9.99 13.30
N PRO A 498 37.86 -8.97 12.93
CA PRO A 498 38.23 -8.71 11.54
C PRO A 498 38.78 -9.94 10.79
N GLY A 499 38.20 -10.27 9.65
CA GLY A 499 38.39 -11.51 8.90
C GLY A 499 37.48 -12.67 9.34
N THR A 500 36.42 -12.41 10.11
CA THR A 500 35.40 -13.40 10.54
C THR A 500 33.95 -12.94 10.39
N GLU A 501 33.75 -11.66 10.05
CA GLU A 501 32.49 -11.05 9.63
C GLU A 501 31.83 -11.76 8.43
N ILE A 502 30.51 -11.61 8.32
CA ILE A 502 29.71 -12.04 7.17
C ILE A 502 29.92 -11.06 6.00
N ARG A 503 29.98 -9.76 6.32
CA ARG A 503 30.41 -8.67 5.44
C ARG A 503 31.03 -7.54 6.25
N THR A 504 31.84 -6.72 5.60
CA THR A 504 32.07 -5.32 5.98
C THR A 504 31.12 -4.45 5.17
N GLN A 505 30.63 -3.36 5.74
CA GLN A 505 29.82 -2.39 5.00
C GLN A 505 30.64 -1.62 3.96
N GLN A 506 29.95 -1.14 2.93
CA GLN A 506 30.46 -0.19 1.95
C GLN A 506 29.36 0.86 1.75
N PHE A 507 29.73 2.13 1.55
CA PHE A 507 28.74 3.19 1.41
C PHE A 507 27.83 2.92 0.21
N LEU A 508 26.51 2.91 0.42
CA LEU A 508 25.54 2.70 -0.67
C LEU A 508 25.53 3.93 -1.59
N THR A 509 25.98 3.76 -2.85
CA THR A 509 25.94 4.80 -3.91
C THR A 509 26.37 6.21 -3.45
N PRO A 510 27.61 6.43 -2.96
CA PRO A 510 28.03 7.72 -2.42
C PRO A 510 28.00 8.85 -3.46
N HIS A 511 28.13 8.53 -4.75
CA HIS A 511 27.97 9.48 -5.86
C HIS A 511 26.55 10.03 -6.04
N TRP A 512 25.54 9.54 -5.32
CA TRP A 512 24.13 9.82 -5.64
C TRP A 512 23.73 11.30 -5.50
N GLY A 513 24.45 12.09 -4.69
CA GLY A 513 24.24 13.54 -4.58
C GLY A 513 24.49 14.30 -5.89
N GLY A 514 25.31 13.75 -6.79
CA GLY A 514 25.60 14.30 -8.11
C GLY A 514 24.70 13.79 -9.25
N VAL A 515 23.67 13.00 -8.96
CA VAL A 515 22.73 12.51 -9.99
C VAL A 515 21.77 13.62 -10.40
N THR A 516 21.46 13.70 -11.69
CA THR A 516 20.62 14.77 -12.26
C THR A 516 19.19 14.66 -11.75
N THR A 517 18.76 15.68 -11.00
CA THR A 517 17.39 15.81 -10.47
C THR A 517 16.34 16.02 -11.57
N PHE A 518 15.06 15.91 -11.22
CA PHE A 518 13.95 16.36 -12.06
C PHE A 518 13.73 17.87 -11.94
N ALA A 519 13.72 18.41 -10.72
CA ALA A 519 13.66 19.84 -10.48
C ALA A 519 14.99 20.53 -10.83
N PRO A 520 14.96 21.75 -11.41
CA PRO A 520 16.16 22.47 -11.77
C PRO A 520 16.90 23.04 -10.55
N GLY A 521 18.23 22.98 -10.59
CA GLY A 521 19.12 23.51 -9.56
C GLY A 521 20.28 22.57 -9.28
N THR A 522 20.73 22.55 -8.04
CA THR A 522 21.76 21.63 -7.53
C THR A 522 21.32 21.06 -6.19
N SER A 523 21.69 19.82 -5.90
CA SER A 523 21.49 19.18 -4.59
C SER A 523 22.10 20.00 -3.44
N GLU A 524 23.24 20.64 -3.69
CA GLU A 524 23.88 21.65 -2.80
C GLU A 524 22.91 22.75 -2.31
N ASP A 525 21.86 23.10 -3.08
CA ASP A 525 20.88 24.13 -2.71
C ASP A 525 20.07 23.77 -1.45
N PHE A 526 20.04 22.49 -1.08
CA PHE A 526 19.23 21.93 0.00
C PHE A 526 20.06 21.46 1.22
N LEU A 527 21.37 21.73 1.23
CA LEU A 527 22.23 21.41 2.37
C LEU A 527 21.73 22.13 3.65
N PRO A 528 21.42 21.39 4.73
CA PRO A 528 20.92 21.96 5.99
C PRO A 528 22.02 22.67 6.79
N GLU A 529 21.73 23.06 8.04
CA GLU A 529 22.79 23.42 8.98
C GLU A 529 23.68 22.18 9.27
N ALA A 530 24.97 22.40 9.54
CA ALA A 530 25.91 21.30 9.80
C ALA A 530 25.56 20.58 11.11
N PRO A 531 25.75 19.25 11.20
CA PRO A 531 25.48 18.51 12.43
C PRO A 531 26.51 18.85 13.52
N GLU A 532 26.16 18.59 14.78
CA GLU A 532 26.96 18.95 15.95
C GLU A 532 28.33 18.24 15.94
N PRO A 533 29.47 18.94 15.88
CA PRO A 533 30.79 18.30 15.89
C PRO A 533 31.15 17.81 17.30
N PHE A 534 32.07 16.84 17.44
CA PHE A 534 32.52 16.36 18.75
C PHE A 534 33.29 17.42 19.55
N LEU A 535 33.97 18.35 18.87
CA LEU A 535 34.81 19.38 19.48
C LEU A 535 34.29 20.79 19.23
N LEU A 536 34.38 21.64 20.25
CA LEU A 536 34.07 23.08 20.20
C LEU A 536 35.28 23.94 19.79
N VAL A 537 36.45 23.34 19.58
CA VAL A 537 37.75 24.02 19.42
C VAL A 537 38.69 23.26 18.48
N ASP A 538 39.58 23.99 17.80
CA ASP A 538 40.63 23.43 16.95
C ASP A 538 41.62 22.55 17.76
N ALA A 539 41.44 21.23 17.67
CA ALA A 539 42.26 20.23 18.35
C ALA A 539 42.19 18.87 17.62
N THR A 540 43.13 17.97 17.91
CA THR A 540 43.15 16.60 17.37
C THR A 540 42.88 15.58 18.47
N VAL A 541 41.99 14.62 18.21
CA VAL A 541 41.70 13.49 19.11
C VAL A 541 42.70 12.35 18.85
N ASP A 542 43.08 11.62 19.89
CA ASP A 542 43.76 10.33 19.84
C ASP A 542 42.94 9.37 20.70
N LEU A 543 42.10 8.55 20.05
CA LEU A 543 41.15 7.63 20.70
C LEU A 543 41.89 6.47 21.40
N ASP A 544 42.92 5.92 20.76
CA ASP A 544 43.80 4.87 21.31
C ASP A 544 44.48 5.32 22.62
N ALA A 545 44.98 6.57 22.67
CA ALA A 545 45.57 7.16 23.86
C ALA A 545 44.53 7.74 24.84
N LYS A 546 43.28 7.93 24.40
CA LYS A 546 42.21 8.68 25.07
C LYS A 546 42.63 10.10 25.45
N THR A 547 43.18 10.85 24.48
CA THR A 547 43.64 12.24 24.68
C THR A 547 43.15 13.20 23.60
N ILE A 548 43.09 14.50 23.95
CA ILE A 548 42.88 15.61 23.01
C ILE A 548 44.13 16.50 23.03
N THR A 549 44.66 16.84 21.85
CA THR A 549 45.78 17.77 21.70
C THR A 549 45.31 19.08 21.06
N LEU A 550 45.33 20.16 21.84
CA LEU A 550 44.94 21.51 21.40
C LEU A 550 45.99 22.12 20.43
N GLU A 551 45.60 23.10 19.60
CA GLU A 551 46.51 23.85 18.69
C GLU A 551 47.82 24.30 19.36
N ASN A 552 47.77 24.70 20.63
CA ASN A 552 48.92 25.14 21.42
C ASN A 552 49.86 24.00 21.89
N ASN A 553 49.61 22.76 21.46
CA ASN A 553 50.31 21.51 21.81
C ASN A 553 50.15 21.09 23.29
N THR A 554 49.08 21.53 23.96
CA THR A 554 48.66 20.95 25.25
C THR A 554 47.88 19.67 25.00
N VAL A 555 48.37 18.56 25.56
CA VAL A 555 47.67 17.27 25.61
C VAL A 555 46.84 17.21 26.89
N LEU A 556 45.58 16.77 26.78
CA LEU A 556 44.65 16.56 27.88
C LEU A 556 44.12 15.12 27.81
N ASP A 557 44.00 14.46 28.96
CA ASP A 557 43.29 13.18 29.06
C ASP A 557 41.79 13.42 28.84
N ILE A 558 41.10 12.54 28.11
CA ILE A 558 39.65 12.67 27.86
C ILE A 558 38.88 12.30 29.13
N ASP A 559 38.17 13.27 29.71
CA ASP A 559 37.19 13.03 30.77
C ASP A 559 36.03 14.07 30.72
N ARG A 560 34.95 13.82 31.48
CA ARG A 560 33.73 14.63 31.47
C ARG A 560 33.91 16.09 31.89
N SER A 561 35.03 16.46 32.51
CA SER A 561 35.34 17.87 32.82
C SER A 561 35.71 18.71 31.60
N LEU A 562 35.94 18.08 30.44
CA LEU A 562 36.15 18.76 29.16
C LEU A 562 34.82 19.11 28.44
N ILE A 563 33.69 18.55 28.85
CA ILE A 563 32.38 18.77 28.23
C ILE A 563 31.90 20.21 28.51
N GLY A 564 31.59 20.95 27.45
CA GLY A 564 31.14 22.35 27.49
C GLY A 564 32.25 23.40 27.34
N ASP A 565 33.52 23.02 27.57
CA ASP A 565 34.70 23.89 27.34
C ASP A 565 35.52 23.46 26.10
N ILE A 566 35.55 22.15 25.77
CA ILE A 566 36.34 21.56 24.68
C ILE A 566 35.52 20.51 23.91
N ILE A 567 34.91 19.55 24.61
CA ILE A 567 34.01 18.55 24.02
C ILE A 567 32.60 19.16 23.93
N ASN A 568 31.93 18.97 22.81
CA ASN A 568 30.60 19.51 22.57
C ASN A 568 29.53 18.80 23.43
N PRO A 569 28.80 19.52 24.29
CA PRO A 569 27.73 18.91 25.07
C PRO A 569 26.55 18.44 24.21
N ALA A 570 26.33 19.03 23.02
CA ALA A 570 25.25 18.63 22.13
C ALA A 570 25.53 17.25 21.48
N PHE A 571 26.75 17.04 20.97
CA PHE A 571 27.18 15.73 20.44
C PHE A 571 27.07 14.59 21.48
N VAL A 572 27.26 14.89 22.76
CA VAL A 572 27.04 13.93 23.85
C VAL A 572 25.55 13.74 24.13
N ALA A 573 24.76 14.83 24.16
CA ALA A 573 23.34 14.80 24.47
C ALA A 573 22.50 14.03 23.44
N GLN A 574 22.77 14.16 22.14
CA GLN A 574 22.09 13.37 21.08
C GLN A 574 22.29 11.85 21.27
N ALA A 575 23.45 11.43 21.80
CA ALA A 575 23.74 10.03 22.08
C ALA A 575 23.02 9.55 23.35
N GLU A 576 22.98 10.37 24.40
CA GLU A 576 22.18 10.09 25.60
C GLU A 576 20.67 10.06 25.31
N GLU A 577 20.19 10.84 24.33
CA GLU A 577 18.80 10.82 23.85
C GLU A 577 18.45 9.53 23.10
N VAL A 578 19.29 9.06 22.16
CA VAL A 578 19.09 7.76 21.48
C VAL A 578 19.11 6.58 22.46
N ILE A 579 19.97 6.65 23.50
CA ILE A 579 19.95 5.68 24.61
C ILE A 579 18.63 5.75 25.37
N ALA A 580 18.11 6.96 25.65
CA ALA A 580 16.82 7.12 26.32
C ALA A 580 15.64 6.57 25.50
N TYR A 581 15.64 6.71 24.16
CA TYR A 581 14.67 6.04 23.29
C TYR A 581 14.78 4.52 23.39
N SER A 582 15.98 3.97 23.19
CA SER A 582 16.26 2.52 23.29
C SER A 582 15.83 1.92 24.64
N ALA A 583 16.08 2.63 25.75
CA ALA A 583 15.69 2.21 27.09
C ALA A 583 14.18 2.21 27.36
N ASN A 584 13.38 2.93 26.55
CA ASN A 584 11.93 3.13 26.75
C ASN A 584 11.10 2.68 25.54
N LEU A 585 11.59 1.69 24.78
CA LEU A 585 10.82 1.06 23.69
C LEU A 585 9.59 0.31 24.21
N THR A 586 8.41 0.79 23.82
CA THR A 586 7.11 0.10 23.97
C THR A 586 6.88 -0.82 22.77
N ASP A 587 5.90 -1.72 22.84
CA ASP A 587 5.48 -2.52 21.67
C ASP A 587 5.06 -1.64 20.47
N GLU A 588 4.50 -0.46 20.75
CA GLU A 588 4.15 0.57 19.77
C GLU A 588 5.40 1.18 19.11
N HIS A 589 6.35 1.70 19.90
CA HIS A 589 7.62 2.26 19.39
C HIS A 589 8.41 1.22 18.56
N LYS A 590 8.36 -0.05 18.97
CA LYS A 590 8.97 -1.18 18.26
C LYS A 590 8.32 -1.45 16.91
N LEU A 591 6.99 -1.56 16.86
CA LEU A 591 6.29 -1.78 15.60
C LEU A 591 6.42 -0.60 14.64
N ILE A 592 6.44 0.64 15.16
CA ILE A 592 6.78 1.83 14.38
C ILE A 592 8.20 1.70 13.78
N ALA A 593 9.20 1.29 14.57
CA ALA A 593 10.57 1.09 14.09
C ALA A 593 10.74 -0.09 13.11
N GLU A 594 9.89 -1.12 13.21
CA GLU A 594 9.90 -2.30 12.34
C GLU A 594 9.17 -2.05 11.01
N PHE A 595 7.99 -1.43 11.05
CA PHE A 595 7.17 -1.06 9.90
C PHE A 595 7.96 -0.12 8.98
N TRP A 596 8.35 1.04 9.51
CA TRP A 596 9.16 2.01 8.79
C TRP A 596 10.62 1.59 8.61
N GLU A 597 11.04 0.35 8.93
CA GLU A 597 12.40 -0.08 8.58
C GLU A 597 12.60 -0.05 7.07
N ASP A 598 11.64 -0.61 6.33
CA ASP A 598 11.64 -0.74 4.87
C ASP A 598 13.00 -1.22 4.32
N GLY A 599 13.49 -2.31 4.91
CA GLY A 599 14.71 -3.01 4.51
C GLY A 599 14.57 -3.82 3.22
N GLY A 600 15.69 -4.38 2.72
CA GLY A 600 15.69 -5.20 1.51
C GLY A 600 14.76 -6.41 1.62
N GLY A 601 13.81 -6.53 0.69
CA GLY A 601 12.67 -7.44 0.76
C GLY A 601 11.32 -6.73 0.94
N THR A 602 11.36 -5.42 1.21
CA THR A 602 10.25 -4.46 1.01
C THR A 602 10.47 -3.66 -0.28
N SER A 603 9.60 -2.70 -0.58
CA SER A 603 9.76 -1.73 -1.67
C SER A 603 10.61 -0.50 -1.29
N PHE A 604 11.25 -0.50 -0.12
CA PHE A 604 11.99 0.62 0.48
C PHE A 604 11.10 1.83 0.82
N PRO A 605 11.54 2.81 1.66
CA PRO A 605 10.69 3.95 2.05
C PRO A 605 10.09 4.75 0.89
N PRO A 606 10.77 4.90 -0.26
CA PRO A 606 10.15 5.41 -1.49
C PRO A 606 8.88 4.65 -1.88
N GLY A 607 8.92 3.30 -1.91
CA GLY A 607 7.81 2.45 -2.32
C GLY A 607 6.62 2.50 -1.37
N THR A 608 6.86 2.60 -0.06
CA THR A 608 5.78 2.79 0.94
C THR A 608 4.97 4.05 0.67
N PHE A 609 5.62 5.16 0.28
CA PHE A 609 4.91 6.38 -0.14
C PHE A 609 4.28 6.28 -1.54
N MET A 610 4.81 5.45 -2.44
CA MET A 610 4.10 5.11 -3.68
C MET A 610 2.81 4.33 -3.38
N THR A 611 2.83 3.36 -2.44
CA THR A 611 1.63 2.65 -1.96
C THR A 611 0.63 3.60 -1.28
N PHE A 612 1.08 4.63 -0.57
CA PHE A 612 0.18 5.68 -0.06
C PHE A 612 -0.49 6.46 -1.21
N GLY A 613 0.23 6.68 -2.33
CA GLY A 613 -0.38 7.15 -3.58
C GLY A 613 -1.42 6.19 -4.16
N GLN A 614 -1.21 4.86 -4.08
CA GLN A 614 -2.22 3.87 -4.49
C GLN A 614 -3.47 3.92 -3.59
N PHE A 615 -3.28 4.07 -2.28
CA PHE A 615 -4.38 4.24 -1.33
C PHE A 615 -5.19 5.52 -1.61
N VAL A 616 -4.51 6.65 -1.87
CA VAL A 616 -5.17 7.91 -2.27
C VAL A 616 -5.90 7.75 -3.61
N SER A 617 -5.29 7.11 -4.60
CA SER A 617 -5.93 6.77 -5.89
C SER A 617 -7.26 6.04 -5.70
N ALA A 618 -7.27 5.02 -4.84
CA ALA A 618 -8.48 4.25 -4.57
C ALA A 618 -9.49 5.07 -3.73
N ARG A 619 -9.05 5.69 -2.64
CA ARG A 619 -9.88 6.45 -1.68
C ARG A 619 -10.62 7.61 -2.35
N ASP A 620 -9.91 8.38 -3.17
CA ASP A 620 -10.44 9.56 -3.86
C ASP A 620 -10.93 9.23 -5.29
N ASN A 621 -10.88 7.94 -5.66
CA ASN A 621 -11.33 7.39 -6.94
C ASN A 621 -10.73 8.10 -8.17
N ASN A 622 -9.40 8.20 -8.19
CA ASN A 622 -8.66 8.92 -9.21
C ASN A 622 -8.90 8.37 -10.62
N SER A 623 -8.97 9.28 -11.59
CA SER A 623 -8.93 8.93 -13.00
C SER A 623 -7.50 8.63 -13.45
N THR A 624 -7.36 7.95 -14.59
CA THR A 624 -6.09 7.76 -15.31
C THR A 624 -5.29 9.05 -15.46
N ASP A 625 -5.97 10.19 -15.61
CA ASP A 625 -5.38 11.50 -15.86
C ASP A 625 -4.83 12.14 -14.59
N LEU A 626 -5.57 12.02 -13.48
CA LEU A 626 -5.16 12.52 -12.17
C LEU A 626 -3.97 11.71 -11.64
N ASP A 627 -4.02 10.38 -11.78
CA ASP A 627 -2.93 9.49 -11.40
C ASP A 627 -1.67 9.67 -12.24
N ALA A 628 -1.79 9.94 -13.54
CA ALA A 628 -0.65 10.24 -14.40
C ALA A 628 0.14 11.45 -13.87
N GLN A 629 -0.55 12.45 -13.31
CA GLN A 629 0.04 13.67 -12.74
C GLN A 629 0.52 13.46 -11.29
N MET A 630 -0.27 12.79 -10.47
CA MET A 630 0.03 12.51 -9.07
C MET A 630 1.28 11.65 -8.94
N PHE A 631 1.31 10.46 -9.56
CA PHE A 631 2.45 9.56 -9.45
C PHE A 631 3.72 10.11 -10.11
N PHE A 632 3.60 10.89 -11.19
CA PHE A 632 4.71 11.64 -11.79
C PHE A 632 5.35 12.62 -10.81
N THR A 633 4.54 13.45 -10.15
CA THR A 633 5.05 14.46 -9.20
C THR A 633 5.59 13.79 -7.93
N LEU A 634 4.87 12.79 -7.42
CA LEU A 634 5.19 12.06 -6.18
C LEU A 634 6.53 11.33 -6.30
N SER A 635 6.70 10.53 -7.35
CA SER A 635 7.91 9.74 -7.55
C SER A 635 9.14 10.62 -7.82
N ASN A 636 9.01 11.71 -8.59
CA ASN A 636 10.11 12.67 -8.78
C ASN A 636 10.46 13.42 -7.50
N ALA A 637 9.49 13.77 -6.64
CA ALA A 637 9.75 14.43 -5.36
C ALA A 637 10.53 13.52 -4.40
N ILE A 638 10.14 12.26 -4.34
CA ILE A 638 10.83 11.22 -3.56
C ILE A 638 12.23 10.93 -4.13
N PHE A 639 12.40 10.91 -5.46
CA PHE A 639 13.71 10.74 -6.09
C PHE A 639 14.66 11.92 -5.81
N ASP A 640 14.23 13.15 -6.07
CA ASP A 640 15.06 14.35 -5.85
C ASP A 640 15.38 14.54 -4.36
N ALA A 641 14.47 14.19 -3.45
CA ALA A 641 14.73 14.18 -2.01
C ALA A 641 15.82 13.15 -1.65
N GLY A 642 15.87 12.00 -2.34
CA GLY A 642 16.94 11.02 -2.23
C GLY A 642 18.30 11.56 -2.68
N VAL A 643 18.33 12.28 -3.82
CA VAL A 643 19.55 12.95 -4.33
C VAL A 643 20.05 14.00 -3.33
N ALA A 644 19.18 14.92 -2.90
CA ALA A 644 19.54 15.96 -1.92
C ALA A 644 19.95 15.38 -0.55
N THR A 645 19.34 14.28 -0.10
CA THR A 645 19.77 13.57 1.11
C THR A 645 21.16 12.97 0.93
N TRP A 646 21.45 12.32 -0.20
CA TRP A 646 22.76 11.69 -0.40
C TRP A 646 23.89 12.70 -0.57
N GLU A 647 23.61 13.88 -1.12
CA GLU A 647 24.53 15.03 -1.09
C GLU A 647 24.87 15.42 0.35
N ALA A 648 23.87 15.63 1.22
CA ALA A 648 24.13 15.90 2.64
C ALA A 648 24.96 14.78 3.30
N LYS A 649 24.64 13.51 3.01
CA LYS A 649 25.33 12.35 3.59
C LYS A 649 26.82 12.29 3.25
N THR A 650 27.23 12.58 2.03
CA THR A 650 28.66 12.60 1.66
C THR A 650 29.34 13.94 1.92
N HIS A 651 28.58 15.04 2.00
CA HIS A 651 29.09 16.36 2.39
C HIS A 651 29.52 16.40 3.87
N TYR A 652 28.72 15.82 4.77
CA TYR A 652 29.01 15.81 6.22
C TYR A 652 29.65 14.52 6.73
N ASP A 653 29.56 13.42 5.97
CA ASP A 653 30.06 12.07 6.31
C ASP A 653 29.81 11.67 7.78
N TYR A 654 28.64 11.99 8.33
CA TYR A 654 28.43 12.00 9.79
C TYR A 654 28.22 10.61 10.42
N THR A 655 28.72 10.46 11.65
CA THR A 655 28.73 9.23 12.46
C THR A 655 27.33 8.70 12.79
N ARG A 656 27.21 7.37 12.92
CA ARG A 656 25.96 6.70 13.30
C ARG A 656 25.83 6.61 14.83
N PRO A 657 24.62 6.67 15.42
CA PRO A 657 24.45 6.61 16.87
C PRO A 657 25.06 5.36 17.51
N VAL A 658 24.95 4.19 16.87
CA VAL A 658 25.58 2.94 17.33
C VAL A 658 27.10 3.07 17.51
N ARG A 659 27.79 3.81 16.63
CA ARG A 659 29.24 4.04 16.72
C ARG A 659 29.56 5.11 17.75
N ALA A 660 28.86 6.24 17.72
CA ALA A 660 29.05 7.33 18.67
C ALA A 660 28.80 6.91 20.13
N ILE A 661 27.73 6.16 20.41
CA ILE A 661 27.41 5.63 21.74
C ILE A 661 28.52 4.69 22.24
N ARG A 662 28.98 3.76 21.40
CA ARG A 662 30.03 2.81 21.77
C ARG A 662 31.35 3.50 22.10
N GLU A 663 31.76 4.50 21.31
CA GLU A 663 33.00 5.26 21.54
C GLU A 663 32.88 6.21 22.75
N LEU A 664 31.79 6.98 22.87
CA LEU A 664 31.55 7.84 24.04
C LEU A 664 31.49 7.00 25.35
N GLY A 665 31.06 5.74 25.25
CA GLY A 665 31.11 4.75 26.32
C GLY A 665 32.53 4.33 26.70
N GLU A 666 33.35 3.95 25.71
CA GLU A 666 34.77 3.58 25.90
C GLU A 666 35.61 4.75 26.42
N LEU A 667 35.32 5.98 25.99
CA LEU A 667 35.90 7.22 26.52
C LEU A 667 35.33 7.62 27.90
N GLY A 668 34.30 6.92 28.39
CA GLY A 668 33.68 7.18 29.70
C GLY A 668 32.92 8.49 29.80
N LEU A 669 32.56 9.10 28.68
CA LEU A 669 31.86 10.38 28.59
C LEU A 669 30.35 10.23 28.92
N ILE A 670 29.75 9.09 28.57
CA ILE A 670 28.35 8.73 28.89
C ILE A 670 28.24 7.56 29.88
N GLY A 671 27.03 7.24 30.32
CA GLY A 671 26.76 6.11 31.23
C GLY A 671 27.36 6.28 32.63
N ASN A 672 27.49 5.18 33.38
CA ASN A 672 28.10 5.14 34.72
C ASN A 672 29.07 3.95 34.83
N PHE A 673 30.23 4.12 35.45
CA PHE A 673 31.17 3.00 35.61
C PHE A 673 30.60 1.91 36.53
N ASP A 674 30.42 0.71 35.99
CA ASP A 674 29.99 -0.49 36.71
C ASP A 674 31.17 -1.45 36.94
N ALA A 675 31.25 -2.00 38.16
CA ALA A 675 32.36 -2.82 38.62
C ALA A 675 32.13 -4.34 38.50
N GLU A 676 30.96 -4.77 38.04
CA GLU A 676 30.67 -6.16 37.67
C GLU A 676 30.82 -6.36 36.14
N LEU A 677 30.56 -5.31 35.34
CA LEU A 677 30.81 -5.26 33.89
C LEU A 677 32.21 -4.74 33.49
N ASP A 678 32.94 -4.07 34.40
CA ASP A 678 34.30 -3.50 34.21
C ASP A 678 34.39 -2.39 33.13
N GLY A 679 33.33 -1.58 33.01
CA GLY A 679 33.22 -0.51 32.00
C GLY A 679 32.07 0.47 32.28
N PHE A 680 31.77 1.36 31.34
CA PHE A 680 30.67 2.32 31.47
C PHE A 680 29.34 1.73 31.00
N ALA A 681 28.43 1.54 31.95
CA ALA A 681 27.12 0.94 31.74
C ALA A 681 26.02 1.97 31.47
N ILE A 682 25.04 1.56 30.67
CA ILE A 682 23.82 2.28 30.29
C ILE A 682 22.61 1.35 30.41
N GLU A 683 21.41 1.92 30.51
CA GLU A 683 20.17 1.18 30.28
C GLU A 683 19.82 1.31 28.79
N ALA A 684 19.57 0.20 28.09
CA ALA A 684 19.18 0.19 26.68
C ALA A 684 18.44 -1.11 26.33
N TRP A 685 17.76 -1.18 25.18
CA TRP A 685 17.19 -2.44 24.69
C TRP A 685 18.30 -3.45 24.36
N SER A 686 18.04 -4.73 24.65
CA SER A 686 18.87 -5.87 24.30
C SER A 686 18.02 -7.01 23.72
N PRO A 687 18.51 -7.73 22.69
CA PRO A 687 17.89 -8.96 22.17
C PRO A 687 17.66 -10.06 23.23
N GLU A 688 18.33 -10.00 24.39
CA GLU A 688 18.14 -11.00 25.46
C GLU A 688 16.85 -10.77 26.29
N GLY A 689 16.19 -9.62 26.16
CA GLY A 689 14.87 -9.40 26.74
C GLY A 689 14.54 -7.95 27.12
N GLY A 690 14.39 -7.07 26.14
CA GLY A 690 13.96 -5.68 26.38
C GLY A 690 15.05 -4.84 27.05
N THR A 691 14.66 -3.84 27.84
CA THR A 691 15.61 -2.94 28.53
C THR A 691 16.47 -3.70 29.55
N GLN A 692 17.78 -3.58 29.43
CA GLN A 692 18.79 -4.17 30.32
C GLN A 692 19.90 -3.15 30.64
N THR A 693 20.57 -3.34 31.78
CA THR A 693 21.86 -2.70 32.07
C THR A 693 22.95 -3.39 31.24
N ILE A 694 23.54 -2.69 30.28
CA ILE A 694 24.61 -3.18 29.39
C ILE A 694 25.79 -2.23 29.39
N LEU A 695 26.97 -2.65 28.91
CA LEU A 695 28.03 -1.69 28.59
C LEU A 695 27.62 -0.84 27.38
N ALA A 696 28.00 0.43 27.38
CA ALA A 696 27.77 1.31 26.23
C ALA A 696 28.52 0.83 24.96
N THR A 697 29.65 0.12 25.13
CA THR A 697 30.40 -0.58 24.06
C THR A 697 29.60 -1.68 23.39
N ASP A 698 28.56 -2.19 24.05
CA ASP A 698 27.78 -3.36 23.63
C ASP A 698 26.41 -2.92 23.06
N PHE A 699 26.15 -1.62 22.95
CA PHE A 699 24.89 -1.05 22.46
C PHE A 699 24.52 -1.59 21.06
N LEU A 700 23.24 -1.88 20.85
CA LEU A 700 22.67 -2.37 19.59
C LEU A 700 21.40 -1.61 19.23
N THR A 701 21.15 -1.50 17.94
CA THR A 701 19.99 -0.83 17.34
C THR A 701 18.80 -1.76 17.21
N TYR A 702 17.58 -1.24 17.32
CA TYR A 702 16.35 -2.00 17.08
C TYR A 702 16.07 -2.09 15.57
N GLN A 703 16.76 -3.00 14.89
CA GLN A 703 16.68 -3.28 13.44
C GLN A 703 16.63 -4.81 13.21
N THR A 704 16.44 -5.25 11.96
CA THR A 704 16.34 -6.67 11.57
C THR A 704 17.39 -7.57 12.27
N PRO A 705 16.97 -8.59 13.05
CA PRO A 705 17.90 -9.44 13.77
C PRO A 705 18.94 -10.12 12.87
N GLY A 706 20.21 -9.79 13.09
CA GLY A 706 21.34 -10.33 12.32
C GLY A 706 21.62 -9.65 10.97
N SER A 707 20.97 -8.51 10.67
CA SER A 707 21.35 -7.64 9.55
C SER A 707 22.52 -6.71 9.88
N ASP A 708 22.66 -5.64 9.11
CA ASP A 708 23.52 -4.50 9.44
C ASP A 708 23.15 -3.86 10.80
N PRO A 709 24.12 -3.36 11.58
CA PRO A 709 23.91 -2.67 12.85
C PRO A 709 23.48 -1.19 12.70
N SER A 710 23.51 -0.67 11.46
CA SER A 710 22.83 0.54 11.00
C SER A 710 22.96 0.57 9.47
N PRO A 711 22.11 1.29 8.71
CA PRO A 711 22.18 1.28 7.25
C PRO A 711 23.56 1.75 6.73
N PRO A 712 24.11 1.10 5.67
CA PRO A 712 25.51 1.24 5.26
C PRO A 712 25.77 2.53 4.48
N PHE A 713 25.60 3.67 5.13
CA PHE A 713 25.85 5.03 4.66
C PHE A 713 25.79 6.00 5.84
N ALA A 714 26.40 7.18 5.68
CA ALA A 714 26.45 8.22 6.72
C ALA A 714 25.07 8.59 7.29
N GLU A 715 25.07 9.11 8.52
CA GLU A 715 23.85 9.42 9.28
C GLU A 715 23.10 10.61 8.67
N TYR A 716 23.77 11.74 8.50
CA TYR A 716 23.08 13.03 8.36
C TYR A 716 22.79 13.41 6.90
N THR A 717 21.57 13.71 6.47
CA THR A 717 20.27 13.62 7.16
C THR A 717 19.58 12.26 6.96
N SER A 718 18.51 12.02 7.72
CA SER A 718 17.67 10.83 7.61
C SER A 718 16.94 10.77 6.26
N GLY A 719 17.21 9.70 5.50
CA GLY A 719 16.60 9.48 4.18
C GLY A 719 15.12 9.18 4.26
N HIS A 720 14.69 8.32 5.20
CA HIS A 720 13.27 8.11 5.52
C HIS A 720 12.55 9.45 5.74
N SER A 721 13.09 10.30 6.61
CA SER A 721 12.50 11.60 6.95
C SER A 721 12.36 12.52 5.73
N ALA A 722 13.33 12.51 4.82
CA ALA A 722 13.29 13.28 3.58
C ALA A 722 12.30 12.69 2.55
N PHE A 723 12.34 11.38 2.30
CA PHE A 723 11.41 10.70 1.39
C PHE A 723 9.96 10.90 1.82
N SER A 724 9.68 10.69 3.12
CA SER A 724 8.33 10.76 3.67
C SER A 724 7.80 12.19 3.72
N ALA A 725 8.61 13.18 4.09
CA ALA A 725 8.18 14.59 4.05
C ALA A 725 7.95 15.08 2.62
N ALA A 726 8.77 14.65 1.65
CA ALA A 726 8.57 14.97 0.25
C ALA A 726 7.27 14.33 -0.30
N GLY A 727 7.04 13.05 0.00
CA GLY A 727 5.84 12.33 -0.42
C GLY A 727 4.56 12.91 0.20
N ALA A 728 4.57 13.20 1.51
CA ALA A 728 3.44 13.81 2.21
C ALA A 728 3.09 15.20 1.64
N ALA A 729 4.08 16.04 1.33
CA ALA A 729 3.86 17.35 0.73
C ALA A 729 3.20 17.27 -0.66
N VAL A 730 3.56 16.26 -1.48
CA VAL A 730 2.90 16.05 -2.78
C VAL A 730 1.48 15.50 -2.63
N LEU A 731 1.25 14.51 -1.78
CA LEU A 731 -0.09 13.96 -1.54
C LEU A 731 -1.04 15.03 -0.95
N GLN A 732 -0.53 15.88 -0.05
CA GLN A 732 -1.26 17.04 0.47
C GLN A 732 -1.61 18.06 -0.62
N MET A 733 -0.71 18.27 -1.60
CA MET A 733 -0.96 19.17 -2.73
C MET A 733 -2.04 18.63 -3.67
N PHE A 734 -1.95 17.35 -4.06
CA PHE A 734 -2.91 16.74 -5.00
C PHE A 734 -4.32 16.58 -4.42
N THR A 735 -4.44 16.18 -3.15
CA THR A 735 -5.74 16.04 -2.47
C THR A 735 -6.30 17.39 -1.98
N GLY A 736 -5.45 18.43 -1.89
CA GLY A 736 -5.79 19.73 -1.33
C GLY A 736 -6.01 19.73 0.20
N SER A 737 -5.69 18.62 0.88
CA SER A 737 -5.89 18.41 2.32
C SER A 737 -4.69 17.67 2.93
N ASP A 738 -4.42 17.85 4.22
CA ASP A 738 -3.44 17.01 4.93
C ASP A 738 -4.01 15.60 5.24
N GLU A 739 -5.32 15.42 5.08
CA GLU A 739 -6.10 14.25 5.48
C GLU A 739 -5.71 12.96 4.75
N PHE A 740 -5.32 11.95 5.52
CA PHE A 740 -4.90 10.64 5.03
C PHE A 740 -5.90 9.55 5.46
N GLY A 741 -6.14 9.39 6.77
CA GLY A 741 -7.16 8.49 7.30
C GLY A 741 -6.83 7.00 7.17
N ALA A 742 -5.54 6.66 7.03
CA ALA A 742 -5.09 5.28 6.83
C ALA A 742 -4.58 4.63 8.13
N SER A 743 -4.58 3.30 8.17
CA SER A 743 -4.09 2.51 9.30
C SER A 743 -3.56 1.15 8.87
N VAL A 744 -2.65 0.58 9.66
CA VAL A 744 -2.15 -0.81 9.52
C VAL A 744 -2.22 -1.52 10.87
N SER A 745 -2.62 -2.79 10.88
CA SER A 745 -2.81 -3.59 12.11
C SER A 745 -1.81 -4.74 12.22
N PHE A 746 -1.31 -4.96 13.43
CA PHE A 746 -0.38 -6.02 13.79
C PHE A 746 -1.03 -6.99 14.76
N ASP A 747 -1.02 -8.27 14.39
CA ASP A 747 -1.45 -9.39 15.22
C ASP A 747 -0.67 -9.48 16.54
N ALA A 748 -1.28 -10.03 17.58
CA ALA A 748 -0.57 -10.31 18.82
C ALA A 748 0.64 -11.23 18.56
N SER A 749 1.83 -10.76 18.95
CA SER A 749 3.13 -11.42 18.78
C SER A 749 3.64 -11.56 17.33
N SER A 750 3.17 -10.73 16.39
CA SER A 750 3.53 -10.80 14.97
C SER A 750 4.83 -10.10 14.55
N SER A 751 5.56 -9.43 15.46
CA SER A 751 6.82 -8.74 15.13
C SER A 751 7.82 -9.65 14.43
N ARG A 752 8.40 -9.18 13.34
CA ARG A 752 9.51 -9.79 12.59
C ARG A 752 10.83 -9.69 13.38
N PHE A 753 11.00 -8.66 14.22
CA PHE A 753 12.20 -8.48 15.05
C PHE A 753 12.17 -9.29 16.35
N GLU A 754 11.02 -9.37 17.02
CA GLU A 754 10.82 -10.16 18.26
C GLU A 754 9.61 -11.12 18.14
N PRO A 755 9.65 -12.14 17.24
CA PRO A 755 8.51 -13.03 16.99
C PRO A 755 8.12 -13.84 18.21
N GLY A 756 6.82 -13.89 18.50
CA GLY A 756 6.31 -14.57 19.71
C GLY A 756 6.42 -13.75 21.00
N VAL A 757 6.81 -12.47 20.92
CA VAL A 757 6.99 -11.57 22.08
C VAL A 757 6.27 -10.23 21.89
N THR A 758 6.55 -9.51 20.80
CA THR A 758 5.96 -8.19 20.51
C THR A 758 5.00 -8.29 19.30
N PRO A 759 3.86 -7.59 19.31
CA PRO A 759 3.24 -6.91 20.45
C PRO A 759 2.56 -7.89 21.42
N LEU A 760 2.34 -7.50 22.67
CA LEU A 760 1.66 -8.35 23.68
C LEU A 760 0.15 -8.52 23.45
N SER A 761 -0.44 -7.66 22.62
CA SER A 761 -1.82 -7.72 22.10
C SER A 761 -1.82 -7.18 20.68
N GLU A 762 -2.93 -7.35 19.96
CA GLU A 762 -3.19 -6.62 18.72
C GLU A 762 -2.91 -5.10 18.89
N LEU A 763 -2.30 -4.49 17.87
CA LEU A 763 -1.92 -3.08 17.85
C LEU A 763 -2.07 -2.50 16.43
N THR A 764 -2.73 -1.35 16.33
CA THR A 764 -2.95 -0.63 15.07
C THR A 764 -2.18 0.68 15.08
N LEU A 765 -1.42 0.95 14.02
CA LEU A 765 -0.89 2.29 13.73
C LEU A 765 -1.91 3.04 12.87
N THR A 766 -2.16 4.32 13.15
CA THR A 766 -3.20 5.11 12.50
C THR A 766 -2.70 6.53 12.24
N TRP A 767 -2.90 7.01 11.02
CA TRP A 767 -2.43 8.32 10.58
C TRP A 767 -3.60 9.13 10.02
N ASP A 768 -4.16 10.01 10.86
CA ASP A 768 -5.17 10.99 10.47
C ASP A 768 -4.70 11.84 9.27
N THR A 769 -3.38 12.13 9.19
CA THR A 769 -2.80 12.98 8.14
C THR A 769 -1.50 12.45 7.52
N PHE A 770 -1.20 12.88 6.30
CA PHE A 770 0.06 12.57 5.60
C PHE A 770 1.26 13.11 6.38
N SER A 771 1.12 14.33 6.94
CA SER A 771 2.14 14.91 7.82
C SER A 771 2.38 14.05 9.07
N ALA A 772 1.35 13.47 9.68
CA ALA A 772 1.51 12.57 10.82
C ALA A 772 2.24 11.26 10.45
N ALA A 773 1.93 10.67 9.29
CA ALA A 773 2.65 9.49 8.80
C ALA A 773 4.13 9.79 8.52
N ALA A 774 4.44 10.93 7.89
CA ALA A 774 5.82 11.36 7.66
C ALA A 774 6.58 11.71 8.95
N ASP A 775 5.90 12.31 9.92
CA ASP A 775 6.47 12.62 11.23
C ASP A 775 6.78 11.34 12.04
N GLU A 776 5.95 10.30 11.90
CA GLU A 776 6.18 9.00 12.50
C GLU A 776 7.31 8.22 11.78
N ALA A 777 7.36 8.25 10.46
CA ALA A 777 8.45 7.68 9.67
C ALA A 777 9.82 8.25 10.09
N GLY A 778 9.88 9.54 10.42
CA GLY A 778 11.04 10.17 11.06
C GLY A 778 11.33 9.63 12.47
N LEU A 779 10.35 9.71 13.37
CA LEU A 779 10.46 9.25 14.77
C LEU A 779 10.89 7.76 14.87
N SER A 780 10.46 6.93 13.91
CA SER A 780 10.84 5.52 13.82
C SER A 780 12.36 5.31 13.78
N ARG A 781 13.14 6.29 13.30
CA ARG A 781 14.60 6.19 13.24
C ARG A 781 15.27 6.40 14.59
N LEU A 782 14.62 7.14 15.48
CA LEU A 782 15.04 7.32 16.88
C LEU A 782 14.68 6.09 17.71
N TYR A 783 13.49 5.52 17.50
CA TYR A 783 13.11 4.22 18.09
C TYR A 783 14.01 3.07 17.60
N GLY A 784 14.34 3.04 16.30
CA GLY A 784 15.32 2.11 15.73
C GLY A 784 16.76 2.35 16.24
N GLY A 785 17.06 3.54 16.76
CA GLY A 785 18.38 3.93 17.28
C GLY A 785 19.45 4.15 16.20
N ILE A 786 19.05 4.44 14.95
CA ILE A 786 19.97 4.55 13.81
C ILE A 786 20.20 5.99 13.31
N HIS A 787 19.45 6.97 13.80
CA HIS A 787 19.59 8.40 13.51
C HIS A 787 19.53 9.24 14.78
N PHE A 788 19.99 10.48 14.71
CA PHE A 788 19.81 11.51 15.75
C PHE A 788 18.62 12.43 15.41
N THR A 789 18.10 13.14 16.42
CA THR A 789 16.94 14.03 16.29
C THR A 789 17.14 15.13 15.24
N ASP A 790 18.33 15.71 15.13
CA ASP A 790 18.64 16.71 14.09
C ASP A 790 18.69 16.08 12.69
N GLY A 791 19.22 14.85 12.57
CA GLY A 791 19.24 14.10 11.32
C GLY A 791 17.84 13.80 10.80
N ASP A 792 16.90 13.52 11.69
CA ASP A 792 15.48 13.39 11.39
C ASP A 792 14.84 14.74 10.99
N LEU A 793 14.83 15.74 11.88
CA LEU A 793 14.12 17.00 11.68
C LEU A 793 14.64 17.81 10.48
N ASN A 794 15.95 17.83 10.26
CA ASN A 794 16.54 18.49 9.09
C ASN A 794 16.35 17.65 7.81
N GLY A 795 16.20 16.32 7.94
CA GLY A 795 15.75 15.45 6.86
C GLY A 795 14.32 15.78 6.39
N ARG A 796 13.36 15.92 7.32
CA ARG A 796 11.98 16.33 6.99
C ARG A 796 11.95 17.70 6.31
N THR A 797 12.72 18.65 6.86
CA THR A 797 12.83 20.03 6.34
C THR A 797 13.41 20.05 4.92
N LEU A 798 14.44 19.24 4.65
CA LEU A 798 15.02 19.04 3.32
C LEU A 798 13.99 18.44 2.36
N GLY A 799 13.31 17.35 2.75
CA GLY A 799 12.31 16.67 1.92
C GLY A 799 11.16 17.58 1.49
N ALA A 800 10.57 18.32 2.43
CA ALA A 800 9.52 19.30 2.14
C ALA A 800 10.01 20.42 1.20
N SER A 801 11.23 20.94 1.42
CA SER A 801 11.82 21.99 0.57
C SER A 801 12.07 21.51 -0.86
N VAL A 802 12.45 20.24 -1.04
CA VAL A 802 12.61 19.62 -2.37
C VAL A 802 11.24 19.46 -3.05
N ALA A 803 10.23 18.97 -2.31
CA ALA A 803 8.89 18.83 -2.84
C ALA A 803 8.27 20.15 -3.31
N GLU A 804 8.47 21.27 -2.62
CA GLU A 804 8.04 22.60 -3.10
C GLU A 804 8.58 22.89 -4.52
N ARG A 805 9.86 22.61 -4.78
CA ARG A 805 10.49 22.85 -6.08
C ARG A 805 10.07 21.85 -7.15
N VAL A 806 9.86 20.58 -6.78
CA VAL A 806 9.34 19.55 -7.69
C VAL A 806 7.89 19.82 -8.07
N ILE A 807 7.07 20.32 -7.15
CA ILE A 807 5.69 20.76 -7.41
C ILE A 807 5.67 21.92 -8.41
N GLU A 808 6.53 22.94 -8.25
CA GLU A 808 6.66 24.03 -9.25
C GLU A 808 7.08 23.50 -10.63
N GLN A 809 8.05 22.57 -10.69
CA GLN A 809 8.53 22.02 -11.95
C GLN A 809 7.54 21.04 -12.61
N ALA A 810 6.79 20.26 -11.85
CA ALA A 810 5.71 19.41 -12.36
C ALA A 810 4.54 20.26 -12.88
N GLY A 811 4.15 21.30 -12.14
CA GLY A 811 3.13 22.27 -12.56
C GLY A 811 3.47 22.95 -13.89
N TYR A 812 4.74 23.27 -14.15
CA TYR A 812 5.17 23.77 -15.47
C TYR A 812 4.81 22.83 -16.63
N PHE A 813 5.04 21.53 -16.47
CA PHE A 813 4.74 20.51 -17.49
C PHE A 813 3.22 20.24 -17.59
N ILE A 814 2.52 20.20 -16.45
CA ILE A 814 1.08 19.93 -16.36
C ILE A 814 0.25 21.08 -16.96
N ASP A 815 0.54 22.33 -16.59
CA ASP A 815 -0.19 23.51 -17.08
C ASP A 815 0.22 23.94 -18.51
N GLY A 816 1.15 23.24 -19.16
CA GLY A 816 1.61 23.56 -20.52
C GLY A 816 2.37 24.88 -20.67
N THR A 817 2.95 25.41 -19.59
CA THR A 817 3.34 26.84 -19.48
C THR A 817 4.69 27.19 -20.13
N ILE A 818 4.90 26.77 -21.39
CA ILE A 818 6.12 27.03 -22.17
C ILE A 818 6.51 28.52 -22.13
N VAL A 819 7.62 28.83 -21.43
CA VAL A 819 8.15 30.19 -21.31
C VAL A 819 8.99 30.54 -22.54
N THR A 820 8.35 31.23 -23.50
CA THR A 820 8.91 31.65 -24.81
C THR A 820 9.85 32.85 -24.76
#